data_AF-A0A3M7NV53-F1
#
_entry.id   AF-A0A3M7NV53-F1
#
_cell.length_a   1.000
_cell.length_b   1.000
_cell.length_c   1.000
_cell.angle_alpha   90.00
_cell.angle_beta   90.00
_cell.angle_gamma   90.00
#
_symmetry.space_group_name_H-M   'P 1'
#
loop_
_entity.id
_entity.type
_entity.pdbx_description
1 polymer ?
#
loop_
_entity_poly.entity_id
_entity_poly.type
_entity_poly.pdbx_seq_one_letter_code
_entity_poly.pdbx_strand_id
1 'polypeptide(L)'
;MAVKRKDKYSVILPTYNERQNLPVLVQMLHDVFTQEKLDWEVIVVDDASPDGTLERAKELQRSFGSQHIVLKPRAGKLGLGTAYVHGLQFVTGNFVIIMDADFSHHPKFIPEFIKIQKHTGCDIVTGTRYRSRPGLIGGVYGWDAKRKLTSQGANILADFLLNPGVSDLTGSFRLYKKAALAKVIETTQSKGYTFQMEMMTRAKAMGMHVEECPITFVDRLYGESKLGGEEILEYLKVEGYILYHFDLYPRMTRSWASLSSYFFLLNIILYVFWSVYIYPFHKSPLRHIPGPKNGNLIFGNARETILSPIRAEYFRKCMEEIPNEGLLRFRQLLNREILVPTSPANLKTILNDNVYDYTKPSNLVQLLRPILGDGLVLVEGDLHKFQRKHLQPSFHARVIKELYPIFWAKSCDLVSSLKETVSEPEIEIGVWCTRVTLDIIGIAGFGHDFSSLRNSNDEFVADYQELLEPRRDKAFFFLLNLIIPNWLTMKIPLWKVPKNMKRISQSLYSFGYKMANDRRNELNNAKLQDEKDKRKDILSLLIKSNDFTDQELAHQALTMMAAGHETTSSTLSWCLFLLAQHLDIQDRLRDEIRSTLPSPDEITISTVNATAIDTLPLLNGVCQETLRLYPTIPITARQVVKQTRLGGYVLPVGTRLIIIPWAINKHSQFWGPDAMEFKPSRWIDPDGTPNNTGGATSNYSNMTFLHGPRSCIGQGFARSELKCLLAAVAGRYQIKISRDLDTYYPDGTVTTKPANGMWLKLTEVPGW
;
A
#
# COMPACT_ATOMS: atom_id res chain seq x y z
N MET A 1 57.84 55.13 -26.60
CA MET A 1 57.44 53.97 -27.44
C MET A 1 58.19 52.74 -26.95
N ALA A 2 57.50 51.77 -26.35
CA ALA A 2 58.14 50.52 -25.92
C ALA A 2 58.49 49.70 -27.18
N VAL A 3 59.76 49.38 -27.37
CA VAL A 3 60.21 48.44 -28.40
C VAL A 3 59.50 47.12 -28.14
N LYS A 4 58.57 46.74 -29.02
CA LYS A 4 57.83 45.48 -28.92
C LYS A 4 58.85 44.35 -29.06
N ARG A 5 59.23 43.74 -27.93
CA ARG A 5 60.15 42.60 -27.88
C ARG A 5 59.56 41.50 -28.77
N LYS A 6 60.35 40.98 -29.71
CA LYS A 6 59.90 39.91 -30.62
C LYS A 6 59.47 38.70 -29.79
N ASP A 7 58.33 38.10 -30.12
CA ASP A 7 57.86 36.90 -29.44
C ASP A 7 58.87 35.76 -29.61
N LYS A 8 59.16 35.07 -28.50
CA LYS A 8 60.04 33.89 -28.47
C LYS A 8 59.23 32.67 -28.05
N TYR A 9 59.35 31.59 -28.83
CA TYR A 9 58.61 30.34 -28.66
C TYR A 9 59.51 29.25 -28.12
N SER A 10 59.23 28.77 -26.90
CA SER A 10 59.99 27.66 -26.31
C SER A 10 59.22 26.37 -26.48
N VAL A 11 59.88 25.33 -26.99
CA VAL A 11 59.30 23.98 -27.11
C VAL A 11 59.86 23.11 -26.00
N ILE A 12 59.02 22.55 -25.13
CA ILE A 12 59.45 21.57 -24.13
C ILE A 12 59.26 20.17 -24.73
N LEU A 13 60.36 19.42 -24.84
CA LEU A 13 60.38 18.05 -25.34
C LEU A 13 60.84 17.09 -24.23
N PRO A 14 59.91 16.42 -23.55
CA PRO A 14 60.22 15.26 -22.73
C PRO A 14 60.73 14.12 -23.60
N THR A 15 61.83 13.50 -23.21
CA THR A 15 62.48 12.42 -23.96
C THR A 15 62.80 11.24 -23.05
N TYR A 16 62.48 10.04 -23.53
CA TYR A 16 62.86 8.76 -22.90
C TYR A 16 62.94 7.69 -24.00
N ASN A 17 64.16 7.25 -24.33
CA ASN A 17 64.43 6.35 -25.46
C ASN A 17 64.05 6.94 -26.84
N GLU A 18 64.44 8.18 -27.10
CA GLU A 18 64.11 8.94 -28.30
C GLU A 18 65.33 9.23 -29.19
N ARG A 19 66.40 8.42 -29.09
CA ARG A 19 67.68 8.67 -29.78
C ARG A 19 67.52 8.87 -31.29
N GLN A 20 66.64 8.09 -31.92
CA GLN A 20 66.40 8.15 -33.36
C GLN A 20 65.48 9.32 -33.74
N ASN A 21 64.50 9.64 -32.90
CA ASN A 21 63.48 10.63 -33.20
C ASN A 21 63.96 12.08 -32.97
N LEU A 22 64.71 12.30 -31.89
CA LEU A 22 65.09 13.64 -31.44
C LEU A 22 65.83 14.48 -32.51
N PRO A 23 66.83 13.97 -33.28
CA PRO A 23 67.53 14.76 -34.29
C PRO A 23 66.65 15.25 -35.41
N VAL A 24 65.80 14.37 -35.92
CA VAL A 24 64.91 14.66 -37.04
C VAL A 24 63.83 15.64 -36.59
N LEU A 25 63.26 15.45 -35.39
CA LEU A 25 62.27 16.36 -34.83
C LEU A 25 62.85 17.77 -34.59
N VAL A 26 64.06 17.87 -34.03
CA VAL A 26 64.74 19.16 -33.83
C VAL A 26 65.05 19.85 -35.15
N GLN A 27 65.48 19.11 -36.17
CA GLN A 27 65.67 19.67 -37.52
C GLN A 27 64.35 20.21 -38.09
N MET A 28 63.25 19.46 -37.98
CA MET A 28 61.93 19.92 -38.45
C MET A 28 61.44 21.15 -37.70
N LEU A 29 61.70 21.25 -36.40
CA LEU A 29 61.40 22.45 -35.61
C LEU A 29 62.24 23.63 -36.10
N HIS A 30 63.55 23.43 -36.30
CA HIS A 30 64.43 24.45 -36.87
C HIS A 30 63.93 24.95 -38.22
N ASP A 31 63.57 24.04 -39.13
CA ASP A 31 63.09 24.38 -40.46
C ASP A 31 61.81 25.23 -40.39
N VAL A 32 60.83 24.79 -39.58
CA VAL A 32 59.56 25.51 -39.39
C VAL A 32 59.79 26.90 -38.80
N PHE A 33 60.58 27.01 -37.73
CA PHE A 33 60.81 28.31 -37.08
C PHE A 33 61.65 29.26 -37.95
N THR A 34 62.62 28.73 -38.71
CA THR A 34 63.45 29.51 -39.64
C THR A 34 62.62 30.03 -40.82
N GLN A 35 61.78 29.18 -41.43
CA GLN A 35 60.89 29.58 -42.52
C GLN A 35 59.91 30.68 -42.09
N GLU A 36 59.34 30.57 -40.89
CA GLU A 36 58.42 31.56 -40.32
C GLU A 36 59.13 32.76 -39.66
N LYS A 37 60.48 32.79 -39.67
CA LYS A 37 61.32 33.84 -39.08
C LYS A 37 61.03 34.10 -37.60
N LEU A 38 60.75 33.05 -36.83
CA LEU A 38 60.41 33.12 -35.40
C LEU A 38 61.65 32.97 -34.52
N ASP A 39 61.65 33.61 -33.34
CA ASP A 39 62.65 33.34 -32.30
C ASP A 39 62.22 32.11 -31.50
N TRP A 40 63.13 31.16 -31.28
CA TRP A 40 62.79 29.85 -30.75
C TRP A 40 63.91 29.23 -29.92
N GLU A 41 63.50 28.35 -29.02
CA GLU A 41 64.39 27.42 -28.31
C GLU A 41 63.67 26.10 -28.04
N VAL A 42 64.42 25.03 -27.85
CA VAL A 42 63.94 23.70 -27.50
C VAL A 42 64.58 23.30 -26.18
N ILE A 43 63.73 23.05 -25.18
CA ILE A 43 64.11 22.52 -23.87
C ILE A 43 63.98 21.01 -23.92
N VAL A 44 65.09 20.30 -24.07
CA VAL A 44 65.12 18.83 -24.08
C VAL A 44 65.24 18.35 -22.64
N VAL A 45 64.19 17.69 -22.15
CA VAL A 45 64.14 17.10 -20.81
C VAL A 45 64.35 15.59 -20.96
N ASP A 46 65.56 15.10 -20.66
CA ASP A 46 65.90 13.68 -20.78
C ASP A 46 65.70 12.94 -19.45
N ASP A 47 64.92 11.86 -19.48
CA ASP A 47 64.54 11.06 -18.31
C ASP A 47 65.53 9.92 -18.03
N ALA A 48 66.83 10.22 -18.09
CA ALA A 48 67.92 9.25 -18.00
C ALA A 48 67.75 8.12 -19.03
N SER A 49 67.66 8.48 -20.31
CA SER A 49 67.43 7.52 -21.39
C SER A 49 68.63 6.55 -21.54
N PRO A 50 68.44 5.22 -21.41
CA PRO A 50 69.52 4.25 -21.56
C PRO A 50 70.00 4.06 -23.00
N ASP A 51 69.23 4.49 -24.01
CA ASP A 51 69.58 4.34 -25.44
C ASP A 51 70.64 5.36 -25.91
N GLY A 52 71.02 6.32 -25.05
CA GLY A 52 71.94 7.41 -25.38
C GLY A 52 71.26 8.62 -26.06
N THR A 53 69.95 8.81 -25.86
CA THR A 53 69.23 10.04 -26.26
C THR A 53 69.94 11.31 -25.78
N LEU A 54 70.43 11.33 -24.53
CA LEU A 54 71.15 12.48 -23.98
C LEU A 54 72.41 12.83 -24.78
N GLU A 55 73.16 11.84 -25.26
CA GLU A 55 74.37 12.08 -26.05
C GLU A 55 74.04 12.67 -27.42
N ARG A 56 72.95 12.19 -28.02
CA ARG A 56 72.43 12.77 -29.26
C ARG A 56 71.92 14.21 -29.05
N ALA A 57 71.33 14.49 -27.90
CA ALA A 57 70.91 15.85 -27.53
C ALA A 57 72.12 16.81 -27.35
N LYS A 58 73.26 16.33 -26.80
CA LYS A 58 74.52 17.09 -26.74
C LYS A 58 75.08 17.41 -28.12
N GLU A 59 75.02 16.47 -29.06
CA GLU A 59 75.42 16.70 -30.45
C GLU A 59 74.56 17.77 -31.13
N LEU A 60 73.24 17.74 -30.90
CA LEU A 60 72.32 18.77 -31.39
C LEU A 60 72.63 20.13 -30.76
N GLN A 61 72.94 20.19 -29.46
CA GLN A 61 73.35 21.43 -28.82
C GLN A 61 74.65 22.00 -29.37
N ARG A 62 75.63 21.16 -29.74
CA ARG A 62 76.86 21.61 -30.42
C ARG A 62 76.57 22.16 -31.82
N SER A 63 75.59 21.58 -32.53
CA SER A 63 75.26 21.94 -33.91
C SER A 63 74.41 23.20 -34.02
N PHE A 64 73.41 23.35 -33.16
CA PHE A 64 72.45 24.47 -33.17
C PHE A 64 72.78 25.57 -32.14
N GLY A 65 73.70 25.30 -31.21
CA GLY A 65 74.10 26.22 -30.14
C GLY A 65 73.23 26.11 -28.88
N SER A 66 73.81 26.49 -27.74
CA SER A 66 73.17 26.44 -26.43
C SER A 66 72.02 27.44 -26.26
N GLN A 67 71.93 28.45 -27.14
CA GLN A 67 70.81 29.38 -27.22
C GLN A 67 69.54 28.78 -27.81
N HIS A 68 69.66 27.75 -28.66
CA HIS A 68 68.53 27.10 -29.32
C HIS A 68 68.21 25.74 -28.70
N ILE A 69 69.21 24.99 -28.22
CA ILE A 69 68.99 23.68 -27.59
C ILE A 69 69.45 23.75 -26.14
N VAL A 70 68.49 23.66 -25.22
CA VAL A 70 68.72 23.70 -23.77
C VAL A 70 68.50 22.30 -23.21
N LEU A 71 69.57 21.70 -22.68
CA LEU A 71 69.54 20.33 -22.15
C LEU A 71 69.27 20.32 -20.65
N LYS A 72 68.29 19.51 -20.21
CA LYS A 72 67.86 19.37 -18.82
C LYS A 72 67.64 17.90 -18.43
N PRO A 73 68.73 17.12 -18.29
CA PRO A 73 68.63 15.72 -17.87
C PRO A 73 68.10 15.60 -16.44
N ARG A 74 67.37 14.51 -16.16
CA ARG A 74 66.80 14.17 -14.85
C ARG A 74 67.36 12.84 -14.35
N ALA A 75 67.21 12.57 -13.05
CA ALA A 75 67.75 11.37 -12.40
C ALA A 75 67.04 10.05 -12.81
N GLY A 76 65.89 10.13 -13.48
CA GLY A 76 65.13 8.96 -13.93
C GLY A 76 63.77 9.32 -14.52
N LYS A 77 63.00 8.30 -14.87
CA LYS A 77 61.65 8.42 -15.46
C LYS A 77 60.60 8.73 -14.38
N LEU A 78 60.44 10.01 -14.07
CA LEU A 78 59.58 10.53 -12.99
C LEU A 78 58.15 10.90 -13.44
N GLY A 79 57.76 10.52 -14.66
CA GLY A 79 56.44 10.82 -15.25
C GLY A 79 56.44 12.03 -16.18
N LEU A 80 55.45 12.06 -17.08
CA LEU A 80 55.35 13.05 -18.15
C LEU A 80 55.02 14.45 -17.61
N GLY A 81 54.09 14.57 -16.65
CA GLY A 81 53.72 15.85 -16.07
C GLY A 81 54.90 16.52 -15.34
N THR A 82 55.70 15.73 -14.62
CA THR A 82 56.88 16.25 -13.92
C THR A 82 57.97 16.70 -14.89
N ALA A 83 58.03 16.14 -16.11
CA ALA A 83 58.97 16.58 -17.15
C ALA A 83 58.62 17.99 -17.64
N TYR A 84 57.34 18.26 -17.88
CA TYR A 84 56.88 19.60 -18.27
C TYR A 84 57.08 20.63 -17.16
N VAL A 85 56.81 20.27 -15.91
CA VAL A 85 57.09 21.13 -14.74
C VAL A 85 58.56 21.51 -14.69
N HIS A 86 59.46 20.54 -14.84
CA HIS A 86 60.91 20.77 -14.85
C HIS A 86 61.34 21.62 -16.05
N GLY A 87 60.86 21.31 -17.26
CA GLY A 87 61.17 22.07 -18.47
C GLY A 87 60.73 23.53 -18.39
N LEU A 88 59.56 23.81 -17.82
CA LEU A 88 59.02 25.17 -17.69
C LEU A 88 59.95 26.12 -16.90
N GLN A 89 60.73 25.60 -15.94
CA GLN A 89 61.68 26.38 -15.14
C GLN A 89 62.78 27.02 -15.99
N PHE A 90 63.04 26.50 -17.18
CA PHE A 90 64.15 26.93 -18.06
C PHE A 90 63.69 27.62 -19.34
N VAL A 91 62.37 27.73 -19.54
CA VAL A 91 61.77 28.46 -20.66
C VAL A 91 62.07 29.96 -20.53
N THR A 92 62.61 30.55 -21.59
CA THR A 92 62.80 32.00 -21.73
C THR A 92 61.76 32.67 -22.63
N GLY A 93 61.05 31.90 -23.46
CA GLY A 93 60.00 32.38 -24.35
C GLY A 93 58.73 32.84 -23.63
N ASN A 94 57.99 33.77 -24.25
CA ASN A 94 56.67 34.20 -23.76
C ASN A 94 55.55 33.25 -24.18
N PHE A 95 55.80 32.40 -25.17
CA PHE A 95 54.93 31.29 -25.56
C PHE A 95 55.64 29.95 -25.38
N VAL A 96 54.90 28.96 -24.89
CA VAL A 96 55.42 27.63 -24.62
C VAL A 96 54.61 26.60 -25.37
N ILE A 97 55.30 25.78 -26.16
CA ILE A 97 54.73 24.65 -26.86
C ILE A 97 55.15 23.40 -26.11
N ILE A 98 54.17 22.58 -25.73
CA ILE A 98 54.43 21.24 -25.22
C ILE A 98 54.06 20.24 -26.31
N MET A 99 54.91 19.25 -26.54
CA MET A 99 54.65 18.15 -27.47
C MET A 99 55.50 16.93 -27.12
N ASP A 100 55.09 15.77 -27.64
CA ASP A 100 55.83 14.52 -27.47
C ASP A 100 56.94 14.40 -28.53
N ALA A 101 58.03 13.71 -28.19
CA ALA A 101 59.19 13.53 -29.06
C ALA A 101 59.10 12.31 -30.00
N ASP A 102 57.90 11.79 -30.26
CA ASP A 102 57.65 10.48 -30.91
C ASP A 102 57.03 10.56 -32.32
N PHE A 103 57.05 11.75 -32.94
CA PHE A 103 56.42 12.09 -34.23
C PHE A 103 54.91 12.03 -34.32
N SER A 104 54.21 11.67 -33.25
CA SER A 104 52.74 11.70 -33.26
C SER A 104 52.19 13.12 -33.46
N HIS A 105 52.99 14.11 -33.06
CA HIS A 105 52.72 15.54 -33.21
C HIS A 105 53.69 16.17 -34.20
N HIS A 106 53.19 16.56 -35.37
CA HIS A 106 54.03 17.08 -36.44
C HIS A 106 54.25 18.62 -36.31
N PRO A 107 55.50 19.13 -36.29
CA PRO A 107 55.81 20.56 -36.15
C PRO A 107 55.13 21.51 -37.16
N LYS A 108 54.78 21.01 -38.36
CA LYS A 108 54.02 21.76 -39.40
C LYS A 108 52.77 22.50 -38.92
N PHE A 109 52.18 22.10 -37.79
CA PHE A 109 50.99 22.76 -37.24
C PHE A 109 51.32 23.95 -36.31
N ILE A 110 52.57 24.11 -35.87
CA ILE A 110 52.99 25.23 -35.00
C ILE A 110 52.67 26.61 -35.61
N PRO A 111 52.94 26.88 -36.91
CA PRO A 111 52.60 28.17 -37.51
C PRO A 111 51.10 28.47 -37.39
N GLU A 112 50.27 27.43 -37.48
CA GLU A 112 48.83 27.57 -37.36
C GLU A 112 48.37 27.81 -35.92
N PHE A 113 49.00 27.15 -34.94
CA PHE A 113 48.75 27.44 -33.52
C PHE A 113 49.06 28.90 -33.22
N ILE A 114 50.16 29.42 -33.77
CA ILE A 114 50.55 30.82 -33.61
C ILE A 114 49.56 31.76 -34.31
N LYS A 115 49.07 31.42 -35.51
CA LYS A 115 48.03 32.20 -36.21
C LYS A 115 46.75 32.29 -35.40
N ILE A 116 46.25 31.16 -34.88
CA ILE A 116 45.06 31.14 -34.01
C ILE A 116 45.30 32.02 -32.79
N GLN A 117 46.41 31.81 -32.07
CA GLN A 117 46.71 32.54 -30.85
C GLN A 117 46.81 34.05 -31.11
N LYS A 118 47.47 34.48 -32.19
CA LYS A 118 47.58 35.90 -32.55
C LYS A 118 46.24 36.52 -32.94
N HIS A 119 45.39 35.75 -33.62
CA HIS A 119 44.08 36.21 -34.07
C HIS A 119 43.08 36.33 -32.93
N THR A 120 42.99 35.32 -32.05
CA THR A 120 41.99 35.27 -30.98
C THR A 120 42.49 35.87 -29.66
N GLY A 121 43.79 35.96 -29.47
CA GLY A 121 44.40 36.34 -28.20
C GLY A 121 44.25 35.29 -27.11
N CYS A 122 43.84 34.06 -27.43
CA CYS A 122 43.57 33.00 -26.47
C CYS A 122 44.81 32.64 -25.63
N ASP A 123 44.57 32.08 -24.45
CA ASP A 123 45.62 31.69 -23.50
C ASP A 123 46.26 30.36 -23.89
N ILE A 124 45.47 29.48 -24.51
CA ILE A 124 45.84 28.13 -24.91
C ILE A 124 45.31 27.85 -26.31
N VAL A 125 46.14 27.28 -27.18
CA VAL A 125 45.72 26.61 -28.41
C VAL A 125 46.02 25.13 -28.27
N THR A 126 44.99 24.28 -28.38
CA THR A 126 45.13 22.83 -28.29
C THR A 126 44.94 22.17 -29.64
N GLY A 127 45.77 21.18 -29.96
CA GLY A 127 45.54 20.32 -31.12
C GLY A 127 44.31 19.44 -30.90
N THR A 128 43.46 19.30 -31.92
CA THR A 128 42.33 18.35 -31.91
C THR A 128 42.37 17.39 -33.08
N ARG A 129 42.15 16.11 -32.78
CA ARG A 129 41.97 15.03 -33.76
C ARG A 129 40.51 14.90 -34.23
N TYR A 130 39.55 15.55 -33.55
CA TYR A 130 38.12 15.28 -33.71
C TYR A 130 37.33 16.42 -34.34
N ARG A 131 37.94 17.59 -34.54
CA ARG A 131 37.35 18.68 -35.33
C ARG A 131 38.18 18.97 -36.58
N SER A 132 37.51 19.45 -37.61
CA SER A 132 38.11 19.95 -38.84
C SER A 132 37.59 21.36 -39.13
N ARG A 133 38.35 22.14 -39.89
CA ARG A 133 37.94 23.46 -40.40
C ARG A 133 38.42 23.62 -41.85
N PRO A 134 37.87 24.58 -42.63
CA PRO A 134 38.31 24.78 -44.01
C PRO A 134 39.84 24.91 -44.11
N GLY A 135 40.47 24.05 -44.93
CA GLY A 135 41.92 24.00 -45.13
C GLY A 135 42.72 23.16 -44.13
N LEU A 136 42.12 22.68 -43.02
CA LEU A 136 42.80 21.86 -42.00
C LEU A 136 41.89 20.72 -41.51
N ILE A 137 42.30 19.49 -41.81
CA ILE A 137 41.55 18.28 -41.46
C ILE A 137 42.15 17.69 -40.18
N GLY A 138 41.32 17.54 -39.16
CA GLY A 138 41.67 16.79 -37.96
C GLY A 138 41.42 15.30 -38.18
N GLY A 139 42.33 14.45 -37.70
CA GLY A 139 42.14 13.01 -37.80
C GLY A 139 43.35 12.19 -37.35
N VAL A 140 43.17 10.87 -37.31
CA VAL A 140 44.22 9.90 -36.95
C VAL A 140 44.54 8.98 -38.14
N TYR A 141 45.83 8.74 -38.38
CA TYR A 141 46.32 7.84 -39.43
C TYR A 141 47.16 6.71 -38.81
N GLY A 142 46.97 5.48 -39.30
CA GLY A 142 47.69 4.29 -38.81
C GLY A 142 47.05 3.59 -37.61
N TRP A 143 46.00 4.13 -37.01
CA TRP A 143 45.32 3.52 -35.86
C TRP A 143 44.35 2.39 -36.26
N ASP A 144 44.35 1.31 -35.48
CA ASP A 144 43.31 0.28 -35.54
C ASP A 144 41.94 0.78 -35.03
N ALA A 145 40.89 0.01 -35.28
CA ALA A 145 39.52 0.37 -34.88
C ALA A 145 39.37 0.43 -33.35
N LYS A 146 40.06 -0.44 -32.61
CA LYS A 146 40.00 -0.51 -31.14
C LYS A 146 40.55 0.77 -30.52
N ARG A 147 41.71 1.23 -30.96
CA ARG A 147 42.38 2.45 -30.47
C ARG A 147 41.57 3.71 -30.83
N LYS A 148 40.95 3.75 -32.01
CA LYS A 148 40.01 4.83 -32.39
C LYS A 148 38.82 4.88 -31.43
N LEU A 149 38.17 3.74 -31.19
CA LEU A 149 37.02 3.66 -30.30
C LEU A 149 37.38 3.99 -28.84
N THR A 150 38.49 3.47 -28.31
CA THR A 150 38.95 3.77 -26.95
C THR A 150 39.20 5.27 -26.78
N SER A 151 39.87 5.91 -27.74
CA SER A 151 40.20 7.33 -27.65
C SER A 151 38.97 8.24 -27.81
N GLN A 152 38.05 7.88 -28.71
CA GLN A 152 36.77 8.59 -28.84
C GLN A 152 35.90 8.41 -27.60
N GLY A 153 35.78 7.18 -27.09
CA GLY A 153 35.02 6.86 -25.89
C GLY A 153 35.54 7.59 -24.65
N ALA A 154 36.87 7.66 -24.48
CA ALA A 154 37.51 8.45 -23.44
C ALA A 154 37.13 9.95 -23.56
N ASN A 155 37.30 10.57 -24.73
CA ASN A 155 36.97 11.99 -24.88
C ASN A 155 35.46 12.28 -24.73
N ILE A 156 34.57 11.38 -25.16
CA ILE A 156 33.11 11.51 -24.94
C ILE A 156 32.79 11.43 -23.45
N LEU A 157 33.39 10.48 -22.73
CA LEU A 157 33.19 10.32 -21.30
C LEU A 157 33.69 11.55 -20.54
N ALA A 158 34.89 12.03 -20.84
CA ALA A 158 35.45 13.21 -20.21
C ALA A 158 34.70 14.50 -20.57
N ASP A 159 34.18 14.63 -21.80
CA ASP A 159 33.32 15.76 -22.17
C ASP A 159 32.02 15.75 -21.35
N PHE A 160 31.39 14.57 -21.21
CA PHE A 160 30.18 14.40 -20.41
C PHE A 160 30.41 14.68 -18.91
N LEU A 161 31.52 14.19 -18.35
CA LEU A 161 31.79 14.28 -16.91
C LEU A 161 32.41 15.62 -16.48
N LEU A 162 33.28 16.19 -17.32
CA LEU A 162 34.13 17.33 -16.94
C LEU A 162 33.74 18.63 -17.66
N ASN A 163 33.02 18.56 -18.78
CA ASN A 163 32.65 19.70 -19.64
C ASN A 163 33.80 20.70 -19.86
N PRO A 164 34.95 20.25 -20.40
CA PRO A 164 36.16 21.05 -20.50
C PRO A 164 36.09 22.14 -21.58
N GLY A 165 35.10 22.08 -22.48
CA GLY A 165 34.95 23.01 -23.59
C GLY A 165 35.93 22.80 -24.75
N VAL A 166 36.58 21.64 -24.83
CA VAL A 166 37.43 21.21 -25.96
C VAL A 166 37.12 19.77 -26.32
N SER A 167 37.30 19.41 -27.59
CA SER A 167 37.01 18.08 -28.12
C SER A 167 38.12 17.04 -27.89
N ASP A 168 39.35 17.48 -27.60
CA ASP A 168 40.50 16.60 -27.45
C ASP A 168 41.28 16.87 -26.15
N LEU A 169 41.06 16.02 -25.15
CA LEU A 169 41.72 16.07 -23.85
C LEU A 169 42.92 15.13 -23.74
N THR A 170 43.00 14.13 -24.62
CA THR A 170 44.03 13.09 -24.56
C THR A 170 45.26 13.40 -25.42
N GLY A 171 45.23 14.49 -26.19
CA GLY A 171 46.39 15.04 -26.90
C GLY A 171 47.22 16.01 -26.04
N SER A 172 48.56 15.90 -26.12
CA SER A 172 49.51 16.77 -25.40
C SER A 172 49.99 17.97 -26.21
N PHE A 173 49.74 18.02 -27.53
CA PHE A 173 50.26 19.09 -28.39
C PHE A 173 49.49 20.39 -28.25
N ARG A 174 50.10 21.34 -27.55
CA ARG A 174 49.45 22.58 -27.12
C ARG A 174 50.43 23.74 -27.10
N LEU A 175 49.95 24.92 -27.47
CA LEU A 175 50.64 26.20 -27.30
C LEU A 175 49.97 26.98 -26.17
N TYR A 176 50.78 27.50 -25.25
CA TYR A 176 50.33 28.29 -24.11
C TYR A 176 51.03 29.65 -24.10
N LYS A 177 50.34 30.67 -23.57
CA LYS A 177 51.06 31.80 -22.95
C LYS A 177 51.83 31.27 -21.73
N LYS A 178 53.09 31.69 -21.55
CA LYS A 178 53.93 31.21 -20.42
C LYS A 178 53.25 31.38 -19.06
N ALA A 179 52.59 32.52 -18.83
CA ALA A 179 51.87 32.78 -17.58
C ALA A 179 50.67 31.84 -17.37
N ALA A 180 49.94 31.49 -18.44
CA ALA A 180 48.83 30.55 -18.37
C ALA A 180 49.34 29.13 -18.03
N LEU A 181 50.40 28.69 -18.71
CA LEU A 181 51.01 27.38 -18.43
C LEU A 181 51.50 27.26 -16.99
N ALA A 182 52.20 28.29 -16.48
CA ALA A 182 52.69 28.30 -15.10
C ALA A 182 51.56 28.16 -14.08
N LYS A 183 50.47 28.92 -14.24
CA LYS A 183 49.32 28.90 -13.34
C LYS A 183 48.57 27.57 -13.39
N VAL A 184 48.39 27.00 -14.58
CA VAL A 184 47.73 25.69 -14.73
C VAL A 184 48.59 24.59 -14.10
N ILE A 185 49.91 24.59 -14.36
CA ILE A 185 50.83 23.59 -13.80
C ILE A 185 50.89 23.66 -12.27
N GLU A 186 50.97 24.86 -11.68
CA GLU A 186 51.03 25.04 -10.22
C GLU A 186 49.84 24.40 -9.50
N THR A 187 48.66 24.40 -10.15
CA THR A 187 47.46 23.82 -9.56
C THR A 187 47.21 22.37 -9.94
N THR A 188 47.97 21.80 -10.87
CA THR A 188 47.78 20.43 -11.36
C THR A 188 48.44 19.42 -10.43
N GLN A 189 47.69 18.42 -9.97
CA GLN A 189 48.20 17.42 -9.01
C GLN A 189 48.67 16.12 -9.66
N SER A 190 48.07 15.74 -10.80
CA SER A 190 48.43 14.52 -11.52
C SER A 190 49.87 14.57 -12.03
N LYS A 191 50.58 13.44 -12.00
CA LYS A 191 51.99 13.34 -12.45
C LYS A 191 52.18 12.44 -13.67
N GLY A 192 51.21 11.57 -13.96
CA GLY A 192 51.18 10.61 -15.06
C GLY A 192 50.55 11.15 -16.35
N TYR A 193 49.95 10.27 -17.15
CA TYR A 193 49.32 10.61 -18.45
C TYR A 193 48.07 11.50 -18.30
N THR A 194 47.33 11.32 -17.21
CA THR A 194 46.13 12.09 -16.83
C THR A 194 46.40 13.59 -16.58
N PHE A 195 47.66 13.98 -16.42
CA PHE A 195 48.11 15.37 -16.32
C PHE A 195 47.54 16.25 -17.43
N GLN A 196 47.50 15.76 -18.67
CA GLN A 196 47.04 16.53 -19.82
C GLN A 196 45.55 16.91 -19.73
N MET A 197 44.71 16.02 -19.20
CA MET A 197 43.28 16.27 -19.03
C MET A 197 43.03 17.25 -17.88
N GLU A 198 43.69 17.03 -16.74
CA GLU A 198 43.53 17.88 -15.56
C GLU A 198 43.92 19.33 -15.88
N MET A 199 45.03 19.53 -16.60
CA MET A 199 45.46 20.86 -17.05
C MET A 199 44.36 21.61 -17.80
N MET A 200 43.66 20.95 -18.72
CA MET A 200 42.64 21.60 -19.54
C MET A 200 41.38 21.91 -18.74
N THR A 201 40.97 20.97 -17.89
CA THR A 201 39.81 21.16 -17.00
C THR A 201 40.06 22.30 -16.01
N ARG A 202 41.28 22.41 -15.48
CA ARG A 202 41.71 23.53 -14.62
C ARG A 202 41.78 24.84 -15.36
N ALA A 203 42.34 24.86 -16.57
CA ALA A 203 42.35 26.06 -17.40
C ALA A 203 40.93 26.60 -17.63
N LYS A 204 39.98 25.71 -17.95
CA LYS A 204 38.57 26.07 -18.11
C LYS A 204 37.95 26.59 -16.81
N ALA A 205 38.18 25.92 -15.69
CA ALA A 205 37.69 26.35 -14.37
C ALA A 205 38.26 27.71 -13.95
N MET A 206 39.48 28.04 -14.37
CA MET A 206 40.11 29.36 -14.19
C MET A 206 39.59 30.43 -15.15
N GLY A 207 38.67 30.09 -16.07
CA GLY A 207 38.12 31.00 -17.06
C GLY A 207 39.09 31.34 -18.20
N MET A 208 40.13 30.53 -18.44
CA MET A 208 41.08 30.76 -19.53
C MET A 208 40.41 30.56 -20.89
N HIS A 209 40.82 31.35 -21.89
CA HIS A 209 40.33 31.20 -23.26
C HIS A 209 41.15 30.15 -24.00
N VAL A 210 40.47 29.08 -24.44
CA VAL A 210 41.07 27.96 -25.18
C VAL A 210 40.49 27.88 -26.58
N GLU A 211 41.35 27.72 -27.58
CA GLU A 211 40.97 27.48 -28.98
C GLU A 211 41.51 26.14 -29.49
N GLU A 212 40.80 25.53 -30.44
CA GLU A 212 41.20 24.24 -31.02
C GLU A 212 41.80 24.41 -32.42
N CYS A 213 42.94 23.77 -32.66
CA CYS A 213 43.55 23.65 -33.99
C CYS A 213 43.42 22.20 -34.48
N PRO A 214 42.70 21.94 -35.60
CA PRO A 214 42.70 20.63 -36.22
C PRO A 214 44.11 20.16 -36.57
N ILE A 215 44.46 18.94 -36.13
CA ILE A 215 45.76 18.30 -36.41
C ILE A 215 45.57 16.88 -36.94
N THR A 216 46.51 16.44 -37.76
CA THR A 216 46.65 15.03 -38.16
C THR A 216 47.64 14.35 -37.22
N PHE A 217 47.19 13.30 -36.54
CA PHE A 217 47.99 12.50 -35.63
C PHE A 217 48.35 11.18 -36.32
N VAL A 218 49.63 10.86 -36.39
CA VAL A 218 50.14 9.64 -37.03
C VAL A 218 50.61 8.69 -35.93
N ASP A 219 50.52 7.38 -36.16
CA ASP A 219 51.12 6.43 -35.21
C ASP A 219 52.65 6.57 -35.15
N ARG A 220 53.24 6.17 -34.02
CA ARG A 220 54.68 6.29 -33.79
C ARG A 220 55.45 5.55 -34.88
N LEU A 221 56.52 6.17 -35.37
CA LEU A 221 57.45 5.53 -36.31
C LEU A 221 58.34 4.48 -35.62
N TYR A 222 58.69 4.70 -34.34
CA TYR A 222 59.50 3.80 -33.53
C TYR A 222 58.94 3.72 -32.09
N GLY A 223 58.85 2.50 -31.52
CA GLY A 223 58.41 2.22 -30.13
C GLY A 223 56.97 1.70 -29.96
N GLU A 224 56.69 1.01 -28.85
CA GLU A 224 55.37 0.42 -28.54
C GLU A 224 54.43 1.38 -27.76
N SER A 225 53.11 1.16 -27.88
CA SER A 225 52.06 1.92 -27.19
C SER A 225 52.00 1.56 -25.70
N LYS A 226 51.82 2.58 -24.83
CA LYS A 226 51.81 2.43 -23.36
C LYS A 226 50.42 2.11 -22.76
N LEU A 227 49.33 2.19 -23.54
CA LEU A 227 47.94 2.02 -23.08
C LEU A 227 47.63 0.60 -22.57
N GLY A 228 47.87 0.37 -21.28
CA GLY A 228 47.48 -0.82 -20.52
C GLY A 228 46.24 -0.59 -19.63
N GLY A 229 45.77 -1.65 -18.94
CA GLY A 229 44.59 -1.57 -18.06
C GLY A 229 44.78 -0.69 -16.81
N GLU A 230 46.00 -0.56 -16.32
CA GLU A 230 46.32 0.32 -15.18
C GLU A 230 46.12 1.81 -15.51
N GLU A 231 46.43 2.23 -16.75
CA GLU A 231 46.26 3.61 -17.21
C GLU A 231 44.77 3.99 -17.36
N ILE A 232 43.91 3.03 -17.70
CA ILE A 232 42.44 3.21 -17.75
C ILE A 232 41.88 3.40 -16.33
N LEU A 233 42.38 2.65 -15.35
CA LEU A 233 41.98 2.81 -13.94
C LEU A 233 42.45 4.16 -13.38
N GLU A 234 43.65 4.62 -13.75
CA GLU A 234 44.14 5.94 -13.36
C GLU A 234 43.30 7.07 -13.99
N TYR A 235 42.90 6.91 -15.25
CA TYR A 235 41.99 7.82 -15.95
C TYR A 235 40.66 7.99 -15.21
N LEU A 236 39.97 6.89 -14.88
CA LEU A 236 38.69 6.93 -14.17
C LEU A 236 38.80 7.50 -12.74
N LYS A 237 39.91 7.22 -12.05
CA LYS A 237 40.18 7.78 -10.71
C LYS A 237 40.30 9.31 -10.75
N VAL A 238 40.96 9.85 -11.76
CA VAL A 238 41.11 11.30 -11.92
C VAL A 238 39.79 11.96 -12.29
N GLU A 239 38.99 11.36 -13.17
CA GLU A 239 37.63 11.86 -13.46
C GLU A 239 36.78 11.94 -12.19
N GLY A 240 36.76 10.87 -11.38
CA GLY A 240 36.05 10.86 -10.10
C GLY A 240 36.57 11.88 -9.09
N TYR A 241 37.90 12.07 -9.02
CA TYR A 241 38.52 13.09 -8.18
C TYR A 241 38.14 14.52 -8.61
N ILE A 242 38.19 14.80 -9.91
CA ILE A 242 37.82 16.12 -10.46
C ILE A 242 36.33 16.40 -10.23
N LEU A 243 35.45 15.42 -10.47
CA LEU A 243 34.00 15.52 -10.19
C LEU A 243 33.71 15.87 -8.72
N TYR A 244 34.46 15.27 -7.79
CA TYR A 244 34.28 15.48 -6.35
C TYR A 244 34.84 16.83 -5.87
N HIS A 245 36.04 17.22 -6.32
CA HIS A 245 36.71 18.45 -5.84
C HIS A 245 36.20 19.75 -6.50
N PHE A 246 35.59 19.68 -7.69
CA PHE A 246 35.09 20.87 -8.41
C PHE A 246 33.58 21.15 -8.19
N ASP A 247 32.94 20.51 -7.21
CA ASP A 247 31.53 20.77 -6.85
C ASP A 247 30.53 20.56 -8.03
N LEU A 248 30.92 19.77 -9.03
CA LEU A 248 30.09 19.40 -10.18
C LEU A 248 29.04 18.34 -9.78
N TYR A 249 29.40 17.44 -8.87
CA TYR A 249 28.56 16.35 -8.37
C TYR A 249 27.29 16.82 -7.61
N PRO A 250 27.34 17.82 -6.69
CA PRO A 250 26.15 18.29 -5.97
C PRO A 250 25.12 19.03 -6.84
N ARG A 251 25.55 19.69 -7.93
CA ARG A 251 24.65 20.43 -8.83
C ARG A 251 23.89 19.50 -9.79
N MET A 252 24.56 18.48 -10.31
CA MET A 252 23.90 17.47 -11.16
C MET A 252 22.92 16.62 -10.35
N THR A 253 23.34 16.08 -9.20
CA THR A 253 22.49 15.21 -8.37
C THR A 253 21.20 15.90 -7.89
N ARG A 254 21.25 17.19 -7.51
CA ARG A 254 20.04 17.96 -7.16
C ARG A 254 19.08 18.15 -8.35
N SER A 255 19.60 18.34 -9.56
CA SER A 255 18.80 18.52 -10.77
C SER A 255 18.14 17.21 -11.23
N TRP A 256 18.83 16.09 -11.11
CA TRP A 256 18.27 14.77 -11.39
C TRP A 256 17.25 14.32 -10.33
N ALA A 257 17.50 14.62 -9.06
CA ALA A 257 16.56 14.33 -7.98
C ALA A 257 15.26 15.14 -8.14
N SER A 258 15.35 16.42 -8.51
CA SER A 258 14.17 17.25 -8.76
C SER A 258 13.40 16.77 -9.99
N LEU A 259 14.07 16.50 -11.11
CA LEU A 259 13.45 15.95 -12.33
C LEU A 259 12.75 14.61 -12.06
N SER A 260 13.41 13.70 -11.33
CA SER A 260 12.83 12.40 -10.95
C SER A 260 11.60 12.57 -10.05
N SER A 261 11.66 13.52 -9.12
CA SER A 261 10.53 13.85 -8.24
C SER A 261 9.35 14.42 -9.03
N TYR A 262 9.60 15.33 -9.98
CA TYR A 262 8.55 15.86 -10.87
C TYR A 262 7.93 14.76 -11.74
N PHE A 263 8.74 13.87 -12.31
CA PHE A 263 8.25 12.76 -13.13
C PHE A 263 7.41 11.78 -12.30
N PHE A 264 7.85 11.48 -11.08
CA PHE A 264 7.11 10.64 -10.14
C PHE A 264 5.76 11.27 -9.75
N LEU A 265 5.73 12.56 -9.41
CA LEU A 265 4.50 13.30 -9.11
C LEU A 265 3.56 13.34 -10.31
N LEU A 266 4.08 13.61 -11.51
CA LEU A 266 3.28 13.61 -12.74
C LEU A 266 2.66 12.24 -13.01
N ASN A 267 3.40 11.15 -12.84
CA ASN A 267 2.87 9.80 -12.99
C ASN A 267 1.77 9.49 -11.97
N ILE A 268 1.91 9.93 -10.72
CA ILE A 268 0.84 9.81 -9.71
C ILE A 268 -0.40 10.59 -10.16
N ILE A 269 -0.24 11.84 -10.60
CA ILE A 269 -1.37 12.67 -11.06
C ILE A 269 -2.07 12.02 -12.26
N LEU A 270 -1.32 11.56 -13.26
CA LEU A 270 -1.87 10.87 -14.43
C LEU A 270 -2.55 9.56 -14.05
N TYR A 271 -1.97 8.77 -13.14
CA TYR A 271 -2.57 7.54 -12.64
C TYR A 271 -3.85 7.81 -11.85
N VAL A 272 -3.87 8.83 -11.00
CA VAL A 272 -5.05 9.25 -10.23
C VAL A 272 -6.13 9.74 -11.19
N PHE A 273 -5.80 10.59 -12.16
CA PHE A 273 -6.74 11.06 -13.17
C PHE A 273 -7.31 9.90 -14.00
N TRP A 274 -6.45 8.96 -14.42
CA TRP A 274 -6.88 7.74 -15.10
C TRP A 274 -7.84 6.92 -14.22
N SER A 275 -7.45 6.65 -12.98
CA SER A 275 -8.17 5.73 -12.09
C SER A 275 -9.48 6.32 -11.55
N VAL A 276 -9.52 7.63 -11.30
CA VAL A 276 -10.69 8.33 -10.72
C VAL A 276 -11.64 8.85 -11.78
N TYR A 277 -11.14 9.26 -12.95
CA TYR A 277 -11.96 9.87 -13.99
C TYR A 277 -12.04 9.01 -15.25
N ILE A 278 -10.92 8.73 -15.93
CA ILE A 278 -10.98 8.09 -17.26
C ILE A 278 -11.57 6.68 -17.18
N TYR A 279 -11.06 5.85 -16.26
CA TYR A 279 -11.47 4.46 -16.14
C TYR A 279 -12.95 4.32 -15.78
N PRO A 280 -13.46 4.84 -14.65
CA PRO A 280 -14.85 4.60 -14.24
C PRO A 280 -15.89 5.24 -15.18
N PHE A 281 -15.58 6.34 -15.87
CA PHE A 281 -16.55 7.00 -16.75
C PHE A 281 -16.50 6.48 -18.20
N HIS A 282 -15.31 6.14 -18.72
CA HIS A 282 -15.15 5.87 -20.14
C HIS A 282 -14.69 4.45 -20.48
N LYS A 283 -13.95 3.77 -19.60
CA LYS A 283 -13.35 2.46 -19.92
C LYS A 283 -13.95 1.28 -19.15
N SER A 284 -14.51 1.50 -17.97
CA SER A 284 -15.02 0.43 -17.13
C SER A 284 -16.09 -0.39 -17.87
N PRO A 285 -16.01 -1.73 -17.86
CA PRO A 285 -17.03 -2.59 -18.45
C PRO A 285 -18.35 -2.51 -17.68
N LEU A 286 -18.33 -2.06 -16.43
CA LEU A 286 -19.51 -1.95 -15.57
C LEU A 286 -20.32 -0.67 -15.86
N ARG A 287 -19.80 0.24 -16.70
CA ARG A 287 -20.38 1.59 -16.87
C ARG A 287 -21.81 1.64 -17.39
N HIS A 288 -22.25 0.57 -18.05
CA HIS A 288 -23.58 0.43 -18.64
C HIS A 288 -24.63 -0.12 -17.68
N ILE A 289 -24.22 -0.57 -16.49
CA ILE A 289 -25.15 -1.01 -15.44
C ILE A 289 -25.85 0.25 -14.88
N PRO A 290 -27.19 0.24 -14.73
CA PRO A 290 -27.95 1.38 -14.22
C PRO A 290 -27.55 1.73 -12.79
N GLY A 291 -27.70 3.00 -12.43
CA GLY A 291 -27.28 3.52 -11.13
C GLY A 291 -27.66 4.99 -10.93
N PRO A 292 -27.50 5.52 -9.71
CA PRO A 292 -27.85 6.91 -9.40
C PRO A 292 -26.97 7.90 -10.17
N LYS A 293 -27.61 8.90 -10.80
CA LYS A 293 -26.93 9.91 -11.64
C LYS A 293 -26.39 11.11 -10.85
N ASN A 294 -26.85 11.31 -9.62
CA ASN A 294 -26.56 12.48 -8.78
C ASN A 294 -25.22 12.43 -8.02
N GLY A 295 -24.30 11.53 -8.40
CA GLY A 295 -23.02 11.40 -7.72
C GLY A 295 -22.04 12.54 -8.02
N ASN A 296 -21.29 12.97 -7.00
CA ASN A 296 -20.17 13.91 -7.15
C ASN A 296 -19.10 13.37 -8.12
N LEU A 297 -18.38 14.26 -8.82
CA LEU A 297 -17.39 13.87 -9.83
C LEU A 297 -16.21 13.06 -9.28
N ILE A 298 -15.80 13.26 -8.03
CA ILE A 298 -14.65 12.60 -7.39
C ILE A 298 -15.12 11.55 -6.37
N PHE A 299 -16.14 11.90 -5.59
CA PHE A 299 -16.61 11.08 -4.49
C PHE A 299 -17.82 10.20 -4.83
N GLY A 300 -18.36 10.30 -6.05
CA GLY A 300 -19.55 9.57 -6.46
C GLY A 300 -20.70 9.78 -5.49
N ASN A 301 -21.31 8.68 -5.05
CA ASN A 301 -22.38 8.58 -4.05
C ASN A 301 -21.83 8.22 -2.66
N ALA A 302 -20.55 8.50 -2.37
CA ALA A 302 -19.94 8.08 -1.09
C ALA A 302 -20.60 8.71 0.14
N ARG A 303 -21.13 9.94 0.01
CA ARG A 303 -21.83 10.60 1.11
C ARG A 303 -23.04 9.77 1.55
N GLU A 304 -23.83 9.31 0.59
CA GLU A 304 -25.06 8.55 0.84
C GLU A 304 -24.77 7.07 1.12
N THR A 305 -23.73 6.49 0.51
CA THR A 305 -23.45 5.04 0.57
C THR A 305 -22.44 4.61 1.63
N ILE A 306 -21.61 5.53 2.15
CA ILE A 306 -20.59 5.26 3.18
C ILE A 306 -20.83 6.11 4.43
N LEU A 307 -20.94 7.43 4.26
CA LEU A 307 -20.92 8.37 5.39
C LEU A 307 -22.28 8.55 6.08
N SER A 308 -23.37 8.20 5.40
CA SER A 308 -24.72 8.35 5.95
C SER A 308 -25.06 7.20 6.92
N PRO A 309 -25.60 7.50 8.11
CA PRO A 309 -26.12 6.47 9.03
C PRO A 309 -27.32 5.72 8.40
N ILE A 310 -28.13 6.41 7.58
CA ILE A 310 -29.27 5.84 6.86
C ILE A 310 -28.90 5.26 5.47
N ARG A 311 -27.63 4.90 5.26
CA ARG A 311 -27.14 4.38 3.95
C ARG A 311 -27.94 3.21 3.41
N ALA A 312 -28.38 2.31 4.28
CA ALA A 312 -29.18 1.15 3.89
C ALA A 312 -30.55 1.54 3.31
N GLU A 313 -31.14 2.62 3.82
CA GLU A 313 -32.39 3.17 3.32
C GLU A 313 -32.22 3.87 1.97
N TYR A 314 -31.10 4.59 1.77
CA TYR A 314 -30.76 5.17 0.47
C TYR A 314 -30.67 4.09 -0.62
N PHE A 315 -30.00 2.96 -0.32
CA PHE A 315 -29.95 1.85 -1.26
C PHE A 315 -31.34 1.29 -1.58
N ARG A 316 -32.22 1.13 -0.58
CA ARG A 316 -33.60 0.67 -0.80
C ARG A 316 -34.35 1.58 -1.76
N LYS A 317 -34.30 2.90 -1.55
CA LYS A 317 -34.93 3.88 -2.46
C LYS A 317 -34.39 3.76 -3.88
N CYS A 318 -33.07 3.67 -4.04
CA CYS A 318 -32.47 3.46 -5.37
C CYS A 318 -32.90 2.14 -6.02
N MET A 319 -33.09 1.06 -5.25
CA MET A 319 -33.57 -0.23 -5.78
C MET A 319 -34.99 -0.12 -6.35
N GLU A 320 -35.85 0.69 -5.73
CA GLU A 320 -37.24 0.89 -6.17
C GLU A 320 -37.37 1.93 -7.28
N GLU A 321 -36.66 3.05 -7.18
CA GLU A 321 -36.83 4.21 -8.07
C GLU A 321 -36.04 4.10 -9.38
N ILE A 322 -34.93 3.36 -9.40
CA ILE A 322 -34.06 3.25 -10.57
C ILE A 322 -34.41 1.97 -11.33
N PRO A 323 -34.94 2.06 -12.57
CA PRO A 323 -35.19 0.87 -13.39
C PRO A 323 -33.92 0.04 -13.55
N ASN A 324 -34.00 -1.23 -13.19
CA ASN A 324 -32.87 -2.14 -13.18
C ASN A 324 -33.28 -3.58 -13.47
N GLU A 325 -32.38 -4.34 -14.10
CA GLU A 325 -32.57 -5.76 -14.42
C GLU A 325 -31.85 -6.65 -13.41
N GLY A 326 -32.07 -6.38 -12.11
CA GLY A 326 -31.50 -7.19 -11.03
C GLY A 326 -30.11 -6.78 -10.55
N LEU A 327 -29.55 -5.69 -11.07
CA LEU A 327 -28.22 -5.19 -10.68
C LEU A 327 -28.15 -3.67 -10.81
N LEU A 328 -27.64 -3.01 -9.78
CA LEU A 328 -27.36 -1.57 -9.76
C LEU A 328 -25.87 -1.30 -9.55
N ARG A 329 -25.37 -0.23 -10.15
CA ARG A 329 -24.00 0.26 -9.99
C ARG A 329 -23.98 1.54 -9.19
N PHE A 330 -23.09 1.61 -8.21
CA PHE A 330 -22.81 2.82 -7.45
C PHE A 330 -21.32 3.15 -7.55
N ARG A 331 -20.99 4.44 -7.43
CA ARG A 331 -19.60 4.90 -7.36
C ARG A 331 -19.35 5.44 -5.96
N GLN A 332 -18.35 4.91 -5.27
CA GLN A 332 -17.96 5.36 -3.93
C GLN A 332 -16.77 6.33 -4.02
N LEU A 333 -16.04 6.51 -2.91
CA LEU A 333 -14.85 7.35 -2.83
C LEU A 333 -13.88 7.04 -3.96
N LEU A 334 -13.35 8.09 -4.60
CA LEU A 334 -12.45 7.99 -5.76
C LEU A 334 -13.08 7.22 -6.94
N ASN A 335 -14.41 7.31 -7.08
CA ASN A 335 -15.23 6.61 -8.06
C ASN A 335 -15.03 5.09 -8.12
N ARG A 336 -14.60 4.46 -7.02
CA ARG A 336 -14.55 3.00 -6.94
C ARG A 336 -15.95 2.43 -7.15
N GLU A 337 -16.07 1.50 -8.08
CA GLU A 337 -17.35 0.94 -8.49
C GLU A 337 -17.73 -0.21 -7.56
N ILE A 338 -18.98 -0.18 -7.11
CA ILE A 338 -19.62 -1.30 -6.40
C ILE A 338 -20.89 -1.67 -7.16
N LEU A 339 -21.31 -2.93 -7.05
CA LEU A 339 -22.57 -3.39 -7.60
C LEU A 339 -23.48 -3.89 -6.48
N VAL A 340 -24.77 -3.63 -6.60
CA VAL A 340 -25.81 -4.05 -5.66
C VAL A 340 -26.74 -5.01 -6.40
N PRO A 341 -26.74 -6.32 -6.08
CA PRO A 341 -27.71 -7.25 -6.64
C PRO A 341 -29.09 -6.95 -6.07
N THR A 342 -30.07 -6.79 -6.96
CA THR A 342 -31.44 -6.39 -6.61
C THR A 342 -32.46 -7.47 -6.92
N SER A 343 -32.10 -8.56 -7.61
CA SER A 343 -33.01 -9.67 -7.93
C SER A 343 -32.73 -10.96 -7.14
N PRO A 344 -33.75 -11.77 -6.81
CA PRO A 344 -33.59 -13.08 -6.20
C PRO A 344 -32.65 -14.01 -6.98
N ALA A 345 -32.69 -13.96 -8.31
CA ALA A 345 -31.83 -14.77 -9.18
C ALA A 345 -30.34 -14.42 -9.00
N ASN A 346 -29.99 -13.13 -8.99
CA ASN A 346 -28.60 -12.71 -8.77
C ASN A 346 -28.14 -13.04 -7.34
N LEU A 347 -29.01 -12.88 -6.34
CA LEU A 347 -28.71 -13.27 -4.96
C LEU A 347 -28.46 -14.77 -4.84
N LYS A 348 -29.26 -15.62 -5.50
CA LYS A 348 -29.05 -17.07 -5.57
C LYS A 348 -27.70 -17.43 -6.19
N THR A 349 -27.34 -16.81 -7.30
CA THR A 349 -26.04 -17.05 -7.96
C THR A 349 -24.87 -16.74 -7.02
N ILE A 350 -24.94 -15.60 -6.31
CA ILE A 350 -23.87 -15.16 -5.40
C ILE A 350 -23.79 -16.03 -4.15
N LEU A 351 -24.93 -16.40 -3.58
CA LEU A 351 -25.00 -17.00 -2.24
C LEU A 351 -25.06 -18.52 -2.27
N ASN A 352 -25.38 -19.13 -3.41
CA ASN A 352 -25.53 -20.58 -3.54
C ASN A 352 -24.71 -21.14 -4.69
N ASP A 353 -25.06 -20.79 -5.94
CA ASP A 353 -24.57 -21.51 -7.12
C ASP A 353 -23.05 -21.37 -7.29
N ASN A 354 -22.51 -20.15 -7.14
CA ASN A 354 -21.09 -19.85 -7.32
C ASN A 354 -20.46 -19.26 -6.06
N VAL A 355 -20.84 -19.75 -4.88
CA VAL A 355 -20.57 -19.08 -3.58
C VAL A 355 -19.09 -18.81 -3.28
N TYR A 356 -18.16 -19.56 -3.87
CA TYR A 356 -16.71 -19.42 -3.65
C TYR A 356 -16.01 -18.52 -4.68
N ASP A 357 -16.70 -18.13 -5.75
CA ASP A 357 -16.23 -17.10 -6.69
C ASP A 357 -16.40 -15.68 -6.11
N TYR A 358 -17.16 -15.57 -5.01
CA TYR A 358 -17.48 -14.35 -4.29
C TYR A 358 -17.03 -14.45 -2.83
N THR A 359 -15.86 -13.92 -2.48
CA THR A 359 -15.31 -13.98 -1.12
C THR A 359 -15.49 -12.66 -0.38
N LYS A 360 -15.26 -12.63 0.94
CA LYS A 360 -15.24 -11.35 1.67
C LYS A 360 -14.03 -10.50 1.23
N PRO A 361 -14.19 -9.17 1.05
CA PRO A 361 -13.06 -8.29 0.74
C PRO A 361 -11.95 -8.38 1.79
N SER A 362 -10.69 -8.40 1.37
CA SER A 362 -9.53 -8.59 2.26
C SER A 362 -9.42 -7.52 3.35
N ASN A 363 -9.76 -6.28 3.04
CA ASN A 363 -9.80 -5.18 4.00
C ASN A 363 -10.88 -5.39 5.08
N LEU A 364 -12.02 -5.97 4.74
CA LEU A 364 -13.07 -6.32 5.70
C LEU A 364 -12.63 -7.49 6.59
N VAL A 365 -11.96 -8.49 6.02
CA VAL A 365 -11.43 -9.64 6.78
C VAL A 365 -10.37 -9.18 7.79
N GLN A 366 -9.40 -8.38 7.36
CA GLN A 366 -8.32 -7.88 8.23
C GLN A 366 -8.84 -7.04 9.39
N LEU A 367 -9.97 -6.37 9.16
CA LEU A 367 -10.61 -5.50 10.11
C LEU A 367 -11.39 -6.25 11.20
N LEU A 368 -12.05 -7.35 10.83
CA LEU A 368 -12.85 -8.15 11.75
C LEU A 368 -12.04 -9.25 12.45
N ARG A 369 -10.90 -9.67 11.87
CA ARG A 369 -10.03 -10.72 12.42
C ARG A 369 -9.63 -10.49 13.88
N PRO A 370 -9.31 -9.26 14.34
CA PRO A 370 -8.99 -9.02 15.74
C PRO A 370 -10.13 -9.35 16.72
N ILE A 371 -11.39 -9.30 16.25
CA ILE A 371 -12.61 -9.51 17.06
C ILE A 371 -13.07 -10.98 16.99
N LEU A 372 -13.06 -11.54 15.77
CA LEU A 372 -13.67 -12.85 15.49
C LEU A 372 -12.64 -13.99 15.46
N GLY A 373 -11.35 -13.68 15.27
CA GLY A 373 -10.33 -14.69 14.94
C GLY A 373 -10.56 -15.33 13.56
N ASP A 374 -9.78 -16.37 13.23
CA ASP A 374 -9.96 -17.13 11.99
C ASP A 374 -11.02 -18.25 12.14
N GLY A 375 -12.18 -17.88 12.71
CA GLY A 375 -13.35 -18.76 12.86
C GLY A 375 -14.29 -18.72 11.65
N LEU A 376 -15.41 -19.46 11.74
CA LEU A 376 -16.30 -19.76 10.61
C LEU A 376 -16.76 -18.53 9.81
N VAL A 377 -16.98 -17.41 10.51
CA VAL A 377 -17.47 -16.17 9.90
C VAL A 377 -16.45 -15.57 8.93
N LEU A 378 -15.14 -15.66 9.21
CA LEU A 378 -14.11 -14.98 8.42
C LEU A 378 -13.42 -15.84 7.38
N VAL A 379 -13.24 -17.13 7.65
CA VAL A 379 -12.54 -18.03 6.72
C VAL A 379 -13.30 -18.20 5.40
N GLU A 380 -12.56 -18.60 4.36
CA GLU A 380 -13.02 -18.70 2.98
C GLU A 380 -12.57 -20.05 2.37
N GLY A 381 -13.15 -20.42 1.22
CA GLY A 381 -12.72 -21.60 0.46
C GLY A 381 -12.90 -22.93 1.21
N ASP A 382 -11.91 -23.82 1.08
CA ASP A 382 -11.99 -25.17 1.65
C ASP A 382 -11.92 -25.18 3.18
N LEU A 383 -11.22 -24.22 3.80
CA LEU A 383 -11.23 -24.07 5.25
C LEU A 383 -12.64 -23.72 5.75
N HIS A 384 -13.36 -22.83 5.07
CA HIS A 384 -14.77 -22.58 5.40
C HIS A 384 -15.63 -23.84 5.24
N LYS A 385 -15.47 -24.61 4.15
CA LYS A 385 -16.21 -25.88 3.96
C LYS A 385 -15.96 -26.84 5.12
N PHE A 386 -14.70 -27.00 5.49
CA PHE A 386 -14.28 -27.83 6.62
C PHE A 386 -14.92 -27.36 7.92
N GLN A 387 -14.71 -26.10 8.31
CA GLN A 387 -15.26 -25.58 9.57
C GLN A 387 -16.80 -25.67 9.58
N ARG A 388 -17.46 -25.32 8.48
CA ARG A 388 -18.93 -25.39 8.37
C ARG A 388 -19.44 -26.80 8.59
N LYS A 389 -18.83 -27.79 7.93
CA LYS A 389 -19.22 -29.20 8.04
C LYS A 389 -19.12 -29.71 9.48
N HIS A 390 -18.03 -29.39 10.18
CA HIS A 390 -17.76 -29.91 11.53
C HIS A 390 -18.47 -29.11 12.64
N LEU A 391 -18.86 -27.85 12.38
CA LEU A 391 -19.69 -27.05 13.30
C LEU A 391 -21.19 -27.37 13.18
N GLN A 392 -21.67 -27.75 11.99
CA GLN A 392 -23.10 -27.97 11.72
C GLN A 392 -23.83 -28.88 12.72
N PRO A 393 -23.23 -29.99 13.22
CA PRO A 393 -23.90 -30.88 14.17
C PRO A 393 -24.38 -30.19 15.45
N SER A 394 -23.60 -29.22 15.96
CA SER A 394 -23.93 -28.47 17.19
C SER A 394 -25.11 -27.51 17.01
N PHE A 395 -25.52 -27.23 15.77
CA PHE A 395 -26.62 -26.33 15.42
C PHE A 395 -27.79 -27.07 14.76
N HIS A 396 -27.85 -28.40 14.84
CA HIS A 396 -29.04 -29.13 14.40
C HIS A 396 -30.25 -28.82 15.29
N ALA A 397 -31.44 -28.81 14.69
CA ALA A 397 -32.69 -28.51 15.39
C ALA A 397 -32.89 -29.35 16.66
N ARG A 398 -32.48 -30.64 16.66
CA ARG A 398 -32.54 -31.50 17.84
C ARG A 398 -31.71 -30.96 19.01
N VAL A 399 -30.49 -30.49 18.76
CA VAL A 399 -29.61 -29.92 19.79
C VAL A 399 -30.19 -28.61 20.31
N ILE A 400 -30.68 -27.75 19.40
CA ILE A 400 -31.29 -26.47 19.78
C ILE A 400 -32.53 -26.66 20.66
N LYS A 401 -33.37 -27.66 20.36
CA LYS A 401 -34.56 -27.97 21.19
C LYS A 401 -34.22 -28.31 22.64
N GLU A 402 -33.03 -28.84 22.90
CA GLU A 402 -32.57 -29.16 24.25
C GLU A 402 -32.09 -27.93 25.03
N LEU A 403 -31.93 -26.78 24.37
CA LEU A 403 -31.50 -25.51 24.98
C LEU A 403 -32.66 -24.63 25.46
N TYR A 404 -33.92 -24.95 25.11
CA TYR A 404 -35.09 -24.17 25.54
C TYR A 404 -35.19 -23.97 27.06
N PRO A 405 -34.91 -24.97 27.92
CA PRO A 405 -34.88 -24.77 29.36
C PRO A 405 -33.86 -23.69 29.80
N ILE A 406 -32.69 -23.63 29.16
CA ILE A 406 -31.68 -22.60 29.43
C ILE A 406 -32.18 -21.24 28.98
N PHE A 407 -32.73 -21.15 27.77
CA PHE A 407 -33.29 -19.90 27.23
C PHE A 407 -34.39 -19.36 28.14
N TRP A 408 -35.33 -20.22 28.56
CA TRP A 408 -36.43 -19.82 29.43
C TRP A 408 -35.93 -19.42 30.81
N ALA A 409 -35.06 -20.20 31.45
CA ALA A 409 -34.50 -19.87 32.76
C ALA A 409 -33.82 -18.50 32.78
N LYS A 410 -32.98 -18.20 31.77
CA LYS A 410 -32.34 -16.88 31.66
C LYS A 410 -33.31 -15.76 31.28
N SER A 411 -34.42 -16.09 30.62
CA SER A 411 -35.51 -15.13 30.38
C SER A 411 -36.23 -14.78 31.69
N CYS A 412 -36.45 -15.74 32.59
CA CYS A 412 -36.98 -15.49 33.93
C CYS A 412 -35.99 -14.71 34.81
N ASP A 413 -34.69 -15.02 34.73
CA ASP A 413 -33.65 -14.24 35.42
C ASP A 413 -33.67 -12.78 34.96
N LEU A 414 -33.78 -12.53 33.65
CA LEU A 414 -33.89 -11.18 33.09
C LEU A 414 -35.09 -10.43 33.68
N VAL A 415 -36.27 -11.04 33.67
CA VAL A 415 -37.49 -10.43 34.24
C VAL A 415 -37.31 -10.15 35.73
N SER A 416 -36.73 -11.08 36.48
CA SER A 416 -36.47 -10.92 37.91
C SER A 416 -35.50 -9.76 38.18
N SER A 417 -34.41 -9.66 37.41
CA SER A 417 -33.45 -8.57 37.55
C SER A 417 -34.04 -7.22 37.14
N LEU A 418 -34.92 -7.17 36.14
CA LEU A 418 -35.61 -5.94 35.75
C LEU A 418 -36.57 -5.46 36.83
N LYS A 419 -37.20 -6.35 37.61
CA LYS A 419 -38.13 -5.99 38.69
C LYS A 419 -37.53 -5.02 39.70
N GLU A 420 -36.24 -5.18 40.00
CA GLU A 420 -35.50 -4.30 40.92
C GLU A 420 -35.30 -2.87 40.36
N THR A 421 -35.38 -2.71 39.03
CA THR A 421 -35.15 -1.44 38.31
C THR A 421 -36.45 -0.80 37.78
N VAL A 422 -37.59 -1.49 37.83
CA VAL A 422 -38.90 -1.00 37.31
C VAL A 422 -39.44 0.23 38.06
N SER A 423 -38.87 0.57 39.21
CA SER A 423 -39.14 1.84 39.92
C SER A 423 -38.57 3.07 39.20
N GLU A 424 -37.67 2.89 38.22
CA GLU A 424 -37.12 3.97 37.40
C GLU A 424 -38.13 4.46 36.32
N PRO A 425 -38.15 5.76 36.00
CA PRO A 425 -39.07 6.33 35.02
C PRO A 425 -38.81 5.85 33.58
N GLU A 426 -37.56 5.50 33.25
CA GLU A 426 -37.11 4.98 31.96
C GLU A 426 -35.95 3.99 32.18
N ILE A 427 -35.88 2.93 31.38
CA ILE A 427 -34.80 1.93 31.44
C ILE A 427 -34.14 1.82 30.06
N GLU A 428 -32.80 1.81 30.01
CA GLU A 428 -32.07 1.45 28.79
C GLU A 428 -32.08 -0.08 28.59
N ILE A 429 -33.13 -0.60 27.95
CA ILE A 429 -33.36 -2.05 27.84
C ILE A 429 -32.29 -2.76 26.99
N GLY A 430 -31.58 -2.03 26.12
CA GLY A 430 -30.53 -2.58 25.27
C GLY A 430 -29.35 -3.18 26.05
N VAL A 431 -29.00 -2.60 27.19
CA VAL A 431 -27.95 -3.12 28.10
C VAL A 431 -28.38 -4.47 28.68
N TRP A 432 -29.63 -4.57 29.12
CA TRP A 432 -30.19 -5.81 29.66
C TRP A 432 -30.31 -6.91 28.60
N CYS A 433 -30.71 -6.56 27.39
CA CYS A 433 -30.73 -7.47 26.24
C CYS A 433 -29.32 -8.02 25.94
N THR A 434 -28.28 -7.18 26.07
CA THR A 434 -26.88 -7.59 25.86
C THR A 434 -26.41 -8.54 26.96
N ARG A 435 -26.74 -8.24 28.23
CA ARG A 435 -26.37 -9.08 29.39
C ARG A 435 -26.99 -10.48 29.33
N VAL A 436 -28.29 -10.57 29.10
CA VAL A 436 -28.98 -11.88 29.09
C VAL A 436 -28.52 -12.77 27.94
N THR A 437 -28.32 -12.21 26.75
CA THR A 437 -27.88 -12.99 25.58
C THR A 437 -26.43 -13.45 25.72
N LEU A 438 -25.58 -12.67 26.41
CA LEU A 438 -24.25 -13.08 26.77
C LEU A 438 -24.25 -14.27 27.76
N ASP A 439 -25.09 -14.21 28.80
CA ASP A 439 -25.23 -15.32 29.75
C ASP A 439 -25.74 -16.60 29.06
N ILE A 440 -26.72 -16.46 28.14
CA ILE A 440 -27.24 -17.59 27.38
C ILE A 440 -26.16 -18.21 26.49
N ILE A 441 -25.43 -17.42 25.69
CA ILE A 441 -24.37 -17.98 24.82
C ILE A 441 -23.19 -18.51 25.65
N GLY A 442 -22.91 -17.93 26.81
CA GLY A 442 -21.95 -18.45 27.78
C GLY A 442 -22.27 -19.90 28.15
N ILE A 443 -23.47 -20.15 28.63
CA ILE A 443 -23.89 -21.47 29.09
C ILE A 443 -24.07 -22.44 27.92
N ALA A 444 -24.86 -22.04 26.92
CA ALA A 444 -25.23 -22.93 25.81
C ALA A 444 -24.06 -23.17 24.83
N GLY A 445 -23.17 -22.19 24.67
CA GLY A 445 -22.01 -22.29 23.80
C GLY A 445 -20.79 -22.91 24.48
N PHE A 446 -20.55 -22.58 25.75
CA PHE A 446 -19.27 -22.85 26.42
C PHE A 446 -19.39 -23.54 27.78
N GLY A 447 -20.61 -23.71 28.30
CA GLY A 447 -20.83 -24.24 29.64
C GLY A 447 -20.36 -23.29 30.74
N HIS A 448 -20.24 -21.98 30.46
CA HIS A 448 -19.75 -20.97 31.39
C HIS A 448 -20.83 -19.90 31.63
N ASP A 449 -21.25 -19.70 32.88
CA ASP A 449 -22.20 -18.62 33.23
C ASP A 449 -21.44 -17.35 33.60
N PHE A 450 -21.48 -16.35 32.72
CA PHE A 450 -20.87 -15.03 32.98
C PHE A 450 -21.57 -14.26 34.10
N SER A 451 -22.81 -14.62 34.45
CA SER A 451 -23.62 -13.92 35.45
C SER A 451 -23.74 -12.41 35.20
N SER A 452 -23.73 -12.00 33.93
CA SER A 452 -23.72 -10.61 33.47
C SER A 452 -24.97 -9.84 33.89
N LEU A 453 -26.10 -10.53 34.09
CA LEU A 453 -27.32 -9.93 34.61
C LEU A 453 -27.16 -9.44 36.06
N ARG A 454 -26.29 -10.07 36.86
CA ARG A 454 -26.09 -9.79 38.29
C ARG A 454 -24.82 -8.96 38.55
N ASN A 455 -23.81 -9.06 37.70
CA ASN A 455 -22.56 -8.32 37.84
C ASN A 455 -22.06 -7.79 36.48
N SER A 456 -21.95 -6.47 36.34
CA SER A 456 -21.70 -5.82 35.05
C SER A 456 -20.24 -5.55 34.71
N ASN A 457 -19.30 -5.89 35.61
CA ASN A 457 -17.90 -5.47 35.52
C ASN A 457 -16.95 -6.56 35.00
N ASP A 458 -17.42 -7.45 34.13
CA ASP A 458 -16.54 -8.43 33.50
C ASP A 458 -15.63 -7.74 32.47
N GLU A 459 -14.32 -7.79 32.72
CA GLU A 459 -13.27 -7.20 31.87
C GLU A 459 -13.35 -7.71 30.42
N PHE A 460 -13.78 -8.96 30.22
CA PHE A 460 -13.96 -9.55 28.90
C PHE A 460 -15.08 -8.87 28.10
N VAL A 461 -16.21 -8.56 28.74
CA VAL A 461 -17.36 -7.91 28.10
C VAL A 461 -17.03 -6.48 27.72
N ALA A 462 -16.33 -5.77 28.62
CA ALA A 462 -15.85 -4.42 28.36
C ALA A 462 -14.89 -4.38 27.17
N ASP A 463 -13.96 -5.35 27.08
CA ASP A 463 -13.05 -5.49 25.93
C ASP A 463 -13.80 -5.76 24.62
N TYR A 464 -14.87 -6.57 24.65
CA TYR A 464 -15.71 -6.85 23.48
C TYR A 464 -16.47 -5.60 23.01
N GLN A 465 -17.13 -4.91 23.93
CA GLN A 465 -17.88 -3.68 23.66
C GLN A 465 -16.97 -2.58 23.14
N GLU A 466 -15.78 -2.42 23.73
CA GLU A 466 -14.80 -1.45 23.26
C GLU A 466 -14.43 -1.71 21.79
N LEU A 467 -14.24 -2.94 21.32
CA LEU A 467 -13.94 -3.17 19.89
C LEU A 467 -15.11 -2.88 18.94
N LEU A 468 -16.35 -3.05 19.40
CA LEU A 468 -17.56 -2.90 18.58
C LEU A 468 -18.10 -1.46 18.58
N GLU A 469 -17.81 -0.67 19.61
CA GLU A 469 -18.29 0.71 19.72
C GLU A 469 -17.78 1.60 18.57
N PRO A 470 -18.69 2.26 17.82
CA PRO A 470 -18.33 3.17 16.74
C PRO A 470 -17.82 4.51 17.26
N ARG A 471 -16.60 4.54 17.81
CA ARG A 471 -15.92 5.80 18.19
C ARG A 471 -15.37 6.53 16.96
N ARG A 472 -15.31 7.87 17.02
CA ARG A 472 -14.88 8.72 15.88
C ARG A 472 -13.48 8.39 15.36
N ASP A 473 -12.54 8.08 16.25
CA ASP A 473 -11.17 7.69 15.91
C ASP A 473 -11.11 6.34 15.20
N LYS A 474 -11.92 5.37 15.62
CA LYS A 474 -12.09 4.08 14.95
C LYS A 474 -12.79 4.26 13.61
N ALA A 475 -13.91 5.00 13.54
CA ALA A 475 -14.61 5.31 12.29
C ALA A 475 -13.67 5.94 11.26
N PHE A 476 -12.81 6.86 11.70
CA PHE A 476 -11.75 7.43 10.87
C PHE A 476 -10.69 6.39 10.46
N PHE A 477 -10.29 5.50 11.36
CA PHE A 477 -9.42 4.35 11.04
C PHE A 477 -10.04 3.44 9.97
N PHE A 478 -11.32 3.08 10.11
CA PHE A 478 -12.08 2.29 9.14
C PHE A 478 -12.10 2.99 7.77
N LEU A 479 -12.43 4.30 7.75
CA LEU A 479 -12.48 5.10 6.53
C LEU A 479 -11.12 5.16 5.82
N LEU A 480 -10.02 5.37 6.57
CA LEU A 480 -8.68 5.39 6.00
C LEU A 480 -8.30 4.02 5.41
N ASN A 481 -8.67 2.91 6.04
CA ASN A 481 -8.44 1.56 5.51
C ASN A 481 -9.28 1.23 4.25
N LEU A 482 -10.27 2.04 3.88
CA LEU A 482 -10.97 1.90 2.60
C LEU A 482 -10.14 2.45 1.43
N ILE A 483 -9.29 3.45 1.69
CA ILE A 483 -8.54 4.20 0.67
C ILE A 483 -7.07 3.76 0.67
N ILE A 484 -6.49 3.61 1.85
CA ILE A 484 -5.07 3.38 2.09
C ILE A 484 -4.84 1.89 2.43
N PRO A 485 -3.79 1.25 1.91
CA PRO A 485 -3.41 -0.10 2.33
C PRO A 485 -3.20 -0.21 3.84
N ASN A 486 -3.75 -1.27 4.44
CA ASN A 486 -3.73 -1.48 5.90
C ASN A 486 -2.32 -1.45 6.49
N TRP A 487 -1.30 -1.94 5.79
CA TRP A 487 0.08 -1.90 6.31
C TRP A 487 0.60 -0.48 6.55
N LEU A 488 0.09 0.52 5.82
CA LEU A 488 0.48 1.92 5.96
C LEU A 488 -0.32 2.61 7.08
N THR A 489 -1.63 2.35 7.18
CA THR A 489 -2.47 2.87 8.28
C THR A 489 -2.00 2.36 9.64
N MET A 490 -1.52 1.12 9.70
CA MET A 490 -0.93 0.51 10.90
C MET A 490 0.42 1.11 11.31
N LYS A 491 1.10 1.85 10.43
CA LYS A 491 2.43 2.46 10.67
C LYS A 491 2.39 3.97 10.96
N ILE A 492 1.21 4.60 10.98
CA ILE A 492 1.10 6.04 11.21
C ILE A 492 1.57 6.38 12.63
N PRO A 493 2.60 7.27 12.77
CA PRO A 493 3.10 7.68 14.08
C PRO A 493 2.00 8.34 14.93
N LEU A 494 2.09 8.22 16.25
CA LEU A 494 1.18 8.84 17.24
C LEU A 494 -0.28 8.32 17.22
N TRP A 495 -0.64 7.40 16.33
CA TRP A 495 -1.98 6.81 16.29
C TRP A 495 -2.13 5.65 17.28
N LYS A 496 -2.98 5.82 18.30
CA LYS A 496 -3.19 4.81 19.36
C LYS A 496 -4.16 3.68 18.97
N VAL A 497 -5.02 3.87 17.96
CA VAL A 497 -6.07 2.91 17.59
C VAL A 497 -5.51 1.52 17.25
N PRO A 498 -4.50 1.37 16.36
CA PRO A 498 -3.91 0.05 16.07
C PRO A 498 -3.35 -0.67 17.30
N LYS A 499 -2.69 0.08 18.19
CA LYS A 499 -2.07 -0.48 19.40
C LYS A 499 -3.12 -0.95 20.39
N ASN A 500 -4.19 -0.17 20.58
CA ASN A 500 -5.31 -0.52 21.45
C ASN A 500 -6.06 -1.75 20.91
N MET A 501 -6.38 -1.78 19.61
CA MET A 501 -7.03 -2.93 18.99
C MET A 501 -6.21 -4.21 19.12
N LYS A 502 -4.88 -4.12 18.96
CA LYS A 502 -3.99 -5.28 19.14
C LYS A 502 -4.00 -5.79 20.57
N ARG A 503 -3.93 -4.89 21.57
CA ARG A 503 -3.98 -5.25 22.99
C ARG A 503 -5.29 -5.97 23.33
N ILE A 504 -6.43 -5.39 22.94
CA ILE A 504 -7.75 -5.95 23.24
C ILE A 504 -7.93 -7.29 22.50
N SER A 505 -7.52 -7.39 21.25
CA SER A 505 -7.56 -8.65 20.49
C SER A 505 -6.74 -9.77 21.15
N GLN A 506 -5.57 -9.44 21.72
CA GLN A 506 -4.76 -10.40 22.47
C GLN A 506 -5.46 -10.84 23.76
N SER A 507 -6.12 -9.92 24.47
CA SER A 507 -6.93 -10.22 25.65
C SER A 507 -8.06 -11.19 25.32
N LEU A 508 -8.88 -10.85 24.31
CA LEU A 508 -9.98 -11.70 23.84
C LEU A 508 -9.49 -13.08 23.41
N TYR A 509 -8.42 -13.15 22.61
CA TYR A 509 -7.85 -14.43 22.20
C TYR A 509 -7.39 -15.27 23.39
N SER A 510 -6.70 -14.66 24.35
CA SER A 510 -6.25 -15.35 25.55
C SER A 510 -7.42 -15.89 26.38
N PHE A 511 -8.51 -15.13 26.47
CA PHE A 511 -9.75 -15.56 27.09
C PHE A 511 -10.38 -16.75 26.36
N GLY A 512 -10.56 -16.66 25.04
CA GLY A 512 -11.12 -17.74 24.23
C GLY A 512 -10.27 -19.02 24.31
N TYR A 513 -8.95 -18.88 24.34
CA TYR A 513 -8.01 -19.99 24.50
C TYR A 513 -8.12 -20.63 25.89
N LYS A 514 -8.17 -19.82 26.94
CA LYS A 514 -8.38 -20.29 28.31
C LYS A 514 -9.70 -21.07 28.42
N MET A 515 -10.78 -20.53 27.90
CA MET A 515 -12.10 -21.18 27.93
C MET A 515 -12.11 -22.52 27.18
N ALA A 516 -11.46 -22.60 26.01
CA ALA A 516 -11.30 -23.86 25.28
C ALA A 516 -10.51 -24.91 26.08
N ASN A 517 -9.40 -24.48 26.71
CA ASN A 517 -8.53 -25.36 27.48
C ASN A 517 -9.17 -25.83 28.80
N ASP A 518 -9.77 -24.91 29.55
CA ASP A 518 -10.49 -25.21 30.80
C ASP A 518 -11.61 -26.22 30.50
N ARG A 519 -12.35 -26.01 29.41
CA ARG A 519 -13.41 -26.94 29.03
C ARG A 519 -12.89 -28.33 28.64
N ARG A 520 -11.77 -28.38 27.93
CA ARG A 520 -11.11 -29.65 27.58
C ARG A 520 -10.65 -30.40 28.84
N ASN A 521 -10.06 -29.69 29.81
CA ASN A 521 -9.62 -30.26 31.07
C ASN A 521 -10.81 -30.80 31.88
N GLU A 522 -11.91 -30.07 31.96
CA GLU A 522 -13.14 -30.54 32.61
C GLU A 522 -13.69 -31.82 31.95
N LEU A 523 -13.72 -31.89 30.62
CA LEU A 523 -14.18 -33.07 29.90
C LEU A 523 -13.26 -34.27 30.10
N ASN A 524 -11.94 -34.05 30.16
CA ASN A 524 -10.97 -35.11 30.43
C ASN A 524 -11.07 -35.61 31.87
N ASN A 525 -11.29 -34.72 32.83
CA ASN A 525 -11.49 -35.08 34.24
C ASN A 525 -12.84 -35.80 34.46
N ALA A 526 -13.90 -35.37 33.78
CA ALA A 526 -15.21 -36.01 33.85
C ALA A 526 -15.20 -37.43 33.25
N LYS A 527 -14.43 -37.66 32.16
CA LYS A 527 -14.19 -39.00 31.61
C LYS A 527 -13.55 -39.96 32.62
N LEU A 528 -12.86 -39.46 33.65
CA LEU A 528 -12.24 -40.27 34.70
C LEU A 528 -13.21 -40.61 35.86
N GLN A 529 -14.42 -40.02 35.94
CA GLN A 529 -15.30 -40.15 37.11
C GLN A 529 -16.67 -40.81 36.89
N ASP A 530 -17.31 -40.80 35.71
CA ASP A 530 -18.44 -41.69 35.33
C ASP A 530 -18.97 -41.29 33.93
N GLU A 531 -19.45 -42.25 33.13
CA GLU A 531 -19.88 -42.06 31.72
C GLU A 531 -21.17 -41.23 31.50
N LYS A 532 -21.75 -40.64 32.56
CA LYS A 532 -23.06 -39.96 32.49
C LYS A 532 -23.01 -38.45 32.29
N ASP A 533 -21.87 -37.88 31.89
CA ASP A 533 -21.79 -36.42 31.71
C ASP A 533 -22.47 -35.96 30.40
N LYS A 534 -23.77 -35.70 30.51
CA LYS A 534 -24.71 -35.18 29.48
C LYS A 534 -24.46 -33.71 29.12
N ARG A 535 -23.22 -33.22 29.17
CA ARG A 535 -22.89 -31.85 28.75
C ARG A 535 -22.85 -31.76 27.22
N LYS A 536 -23.75 -30.92 26.68
CA LYS A 536 -24.07 -30.77 25.25
C LYS A 536 -23.87 -29.35 24.72
N ASP A 537 -23.12 -28.51 25.42
CA ASP A 537 -22.73 -27.20 24.89
C ASP A 537 -21.88 -27.36 23.63
N ILE A 538 -21.88 -26.31 22.80
CA ILE A 538 -21.29 -26.33 21.46
C ILE A 538 -19.79 -26.63 21.53
N LEU A 539 -19.05 -26.00 22.44
CA LEU A 539 -17.61 -26.19 22.59
C LEU A 539 -17.27 -27.63 22.99
N SER A 540 -18.07 -28.25 23.88
CA SER A 540 -17.89 -29.65 24.25
C SER A 540 -18.09 -30.61 23.08
N LEU A 541 -19.05 -30.33 22.19
CA LEU A 541 -19.26 -31.11 20.97
C LEU A 541 -18.05 -30.98 20.02
N LEU A 542 -17.49 -29.78 19.89
CA LEU A 542 -16.30 -29.55 19.06
C LEU A 542 -15.06 -30.23 19.63
N ILE A 543 -14.85 -30.17 20.94
CA ILE A 543 -13.74 -30.88 21.60
C ILE A 543 -13.88 -32.39 21.40
N LYS A 544 -15.10 -32.94 21.53
CA LYS A 544 -15.38 -34.37 21.32
C LYS A 544 -15.17 -34.81 19.87
N SER A 545 -15.41 -33.94 18.90
CA SER A 545 -15.16 -34.24 17.47
C SER A 545 -13.68 -34.51 17.17
N ASN A 546 -12.78 -33.89 17.96
CA ASN A 546 -11.34 -33.96 17.77
C ASN A 546 -10.84 -33.48 16.37
N ASP A 547 -11.65 -32.67 15.69
CA ASP A 547 -11.35 -32.13 14.36
C ASP A 547 -10.61 -30.77 14.40
N PHE A 548 -10.43 -30.19 15.59
CA PHE A 548 -9.90 -28.84 15.78
C PHE A 548 -8.75 -28.81 16.79
N THR A 549 -7.71 -28.04 16.47
CA THR A 549 -6.64 -27.67 17.41
C THR A 549 -7.16 -26.71 18.49
N ASP A 550 -6.43 -26.57 19.61
CA ASP A 550 -6.80 -25.62 20.68
C ASP A 550 -6.85 -24.17 20.19
N GLN A 551 -5.98 -23.80 19.25
CA GLN A 551 -5.99 -22.49 18.63
C GLN A 551 -7.24 -22.28 17.78
N GLU A 552 -7.64 -23.27 16.98
CA GLU A 552 -8.86 -23.20 16.18
C GLU A 552 -10.12 -23.18 17.05
N LEU A 553 -10.14 -23.95 18.14
CA LEU A 553 -11.23 -23.89 19.14
C LEU A 553 -11.34 -22.51 19.77
N ALA A 554 -10.23 -21.86 20.11
CA ALA A 554 -10.22 -20.49 20.60
C ALA A 554 -10.80 -19.50 19.58
N HIS A 555 -10.44 -19.64 18.30
CA HIS A 555 -11.01 -18.82 17.22
C HIS A 555 -12.51 -19.07 17.02
N GLN A 556 -12.98 -20.33 17.10
CA GLN A 556 -14.42 -20.60 17.06
C GLN A 556 -15.14 -20.01 18.27
N ALA A 557 -14.55 -20.11 19.46
CA ALA A 557 -15.11 -19.54 20.66
C ALA A 557 -15.31 -18.03 20.54
N LEU A 558 -14.29 -17.30 20.08
CA LEU A 558 -14.40 -15.88 19.78
C LEU A 558 -15.52 -15.57 18.78
N THR A 559 -15.54 -16.28 17.66
CA THR A 559 -16.55 -16.10 16.60
C THR A 559 -17.97 -16.34 17.12
N MET A 560 -18.19 -17.42 17.88
CA MET A 560 -19.51 -17.77 18.40
C MET A 560 -19.99 -16.82 19.50
N MET A 561 -19.09 -16.39 20.40
CA MET A 561 -19.40 -15.35 21.37
C MET A 561 -19.88 -14.10 20.64
N ALA A 562 -19.09 -13.56 19.71
CA ALA A 562 -19.46 -12.37 18.91
C ALA A 562 -20.83 -12.48 18.25
N ALA A 563 -21.02 -13.57 17.50
CA ALA A 563 -22.14 -13.73 16.61
C ALA A 563 -23.43 -14.05 17.38
N GLY A 564 -23.31 -14.74 18.52
CA GLY A 564 -24.43 -15.25 19.31
C GLY A 564 -25.14 -14.19 20.16
N HIS A 565 -24.41 -13.30 20.86
CA HIS A 565 -25.04 -12.36 21.80
C HIS A 565 -25.49 -11.04 21.14
N GLU A 566 -24.61 -10.43 20.35
CA GLU A 566 -24.82 -9.06 19.87
C GLU A 566 -25.98 -8.98 18.86
N THR A 567 -26.20 -10.06 18.10
CA THR A 567 -27.24 -10.09 17.07
C THR A 567 -28.64 -10.29 17.66
N THR A 568 -28.80 -11.24 18.59
CA THR A 568 -30.07 -11.47 19.28
C THR A 568 -30.44 -10.30 20.19
N SER A 569 -29.47 -9.71 20.93
CA SER A 569 -29.74 -8.58 21.83
C SER A 569 -30.29 -7.36 21.09
N SER A 570 -29.71 -7.02 19.94
CA SER A 570 -30.25 -5.95 19.08
C SER A 570 -31.66 -6.28 18.60
N THR A 571 -31.90 -7.50 18.13
CA THR A 571 -33.22 -7.92 17.65
C THR A 571 -34.27 -7.83 18.75
N LEU A 572 -33.97 -8.31 19.97
CA LEU A 572 -34.86 -8.20 21.12
C LEU A 572 -35.18 -6.75 21.44
N SER A 573 -34.19 -5.86 21.40
CA SER A 573 -34.39 -4.42 21.61
C SER A 573 -35.40 -3.85 20.60
N TRP A 574 -35.26 -4.20 19.31
CA TRP A 574 -36.20 -3.78 18.27
C TRP A 574 -37.60 -4.41 18.43
N CYS A 575 -37.71 -5.65 18.91
CA CYS A 575 -39.01 -6.27 19.21
C CYS A 575 -39.75 -5.44 20.26
N LEU A 576 -39.07 -5.08 21.35
CA LEU A 576 -39.66 -4.31 22.44
C LEU A 576 -40.06 -2.90 21.98
N PHE A 577 -39.26 -2.25 21.14
CA PHE A 577 -39.60 -0.96 20.53
C PHE A 577 -40.82 -1.02 19.61
N LEU A 578 -40.94 -2.06 18.78
CA LEU A 578 -42.11 -2.24 17.92
C LEU A 578 -43.36 -2.52 18.75
N LEU A 579 -43.28 -3.39 19.75
CA LEU A 579 -44.40 -3.62 20.67
C LEU A 579 -44.78 -2.37 21.45
N ALA A 580 -43.83 -1.49 21.78
CA ALA A 580 -44.11 -0.22 22.44
C ALA A 580 -44.88 0.79 21.57
N GLN A 581 -44.79 0.65 20.24
CA GLN A 581 -45.57 1.44 19.27
C GLN A 581 -46.92 0.80 18.93
N HIS A 582 -47.07 -0.51 19.17
CA HIS A 582 -48.25 -1.29 18.82
C HIS A 582 -48.83 -1.98 20.06
N LEU A 583 -49.42 -1.18 20.96
CA LEU A 583 -49.94 -1.67 22.24
C LEU A 583 -51.06 -2.71 22.07
N ASP A 584 -51.85 -2.64 21.00
CA ASP A 584 -52.87 -3.62 20.66
C ASP A 584 -52.28 -5.01 20.35
N ILE A 585 -51.16 -5.04 19.62
CA ILE A 585 -50.40 -6.26 19.34
C ILE A 585 -49.74 -6.76 20.63
N GLN A 586 -49.20 -5.85 21.44
CA GLN A 586 -48.57 -6.17 22.71
C GLN A 586 -49.55 -6.85 23.68
N ASP A 587 -50.78 -6.35 23.79
CA ASP A 587 -51.81 -6.91 24.66
C ASP A 587 -52.25 -8.31 24.19
N ARG A 588 -52.52 -8.47 22.89
CA ARG A 588 -52.85 -9.79 22.32
C ARG A 588 -51.72 -10.81 22.46
N LEU A 589 -50.47 -10.37 22.28
CA LEU A 589 -49.29 -11.22 22.47
C LEU A 589 -49.18 -11.65 23.94
N ARG A 590 -49.42 -10.73 24.88
CA ARG A 590 -49.43 -11.05 26.31
C ARG A 590 -50.50 -12.09 26.65
N ASP A 591 -51.70 -11.97 26.10
CA ASP A 591 -52.78 -12.93 26.32
C ASP A 591 -52.42 -14.33 25.78
N GLU A 592 -51.85 -14.40 24.57
CA GLU A 592 -51.34 -15.64 23.98
C GLU A 592 -50.26 -16.30 24.86
N ILE A 593 -49.33 -15.50 25.38
CA ILE A 593 -48.25 -15.97 26.25
C ILE A 593 -48.81 -16.49 27.59
N ARG A 594 -49.60 -15.67 28.29
CA ARG A 594 -50.09 -15.98 29.65
C ARG A 594 -51.07 -17.15 29.69
N SER A 595 -51.78 -17.39 28.59
CA SER A 595 -52.70 -18.55 28.48
C SER A 595 -51.97 -19.87 28.26
N THR A 596 -50.71 -19.86 27.84
CA THR A 596 -49.96 -21.07 27.44
C THR A 596 -48.73 -21.34 28.30
N LEU A 597 -48.01 -20.30 28.73
CA LEU A 597 -46.73 -20.40 29.44
C LEU A 597 -46.87 -20.09 30.93
N PRO A 598 -46.12 -20.80 31.79
CA PRO A 598 -46.13 -20.55 33.23
C PRO A 598 -45.58 -19.16 33.57
N SER A 599 -45.93 -18.65 34.74
CA SER A 599 -45.38 -17.39 35.23
C SER A 599 -43.86 -17.49 35.40
N PRO A 600 -43.08 -16.44 35.08
CA PRO A 600 -41.65 -16.39 35.38
C PRO A 600 -41.29 -16.60 36.86
N ASP A 601 -42.22 -16.35 37.79
CA ASP A 601 -42.03 -16.57 39.24
C ASP A 601 -42.13 -18.05 39.63
N GLU A 602 -42.71 -18.91 38.77
CA GLU A 602 -42.80 -20.34 39.01
C GLU A 602 -41.45 -21.01 38.68
N ILE A 603 -40.69 -21.38 39.72
CA ILE A 603 -39.36 -22.01 39.65
C ILE A 603 -39.47 -23.47 39.15
N THR A 604 -39.95 -23.68 37.93
CA THR A 604 -39.84 -24.98 37.27
C THR A 604 -39.19 -24.81 35.90
N ILE A 605 -37.85 -24.77 35.93
CA ILE A 605 -36.95 -24.75 34.76
C ILE A 605 -37.28 -25.89 33.76
N SER A 606 -37.91 -26.98 34.22
CA SER A 606 -38.18 -28.17 33.42
C SER A 606 -39.49 -28.16 32.62
N THR A 607 -40.37 -27.16 32.77
CA THR A 607 -41.73 -27.24 32.20
C THR A 607 -41.82 -26.67 30.78
N VAL A 608 -41.03 -25.63 30.46
CA VAL A 608 -41.09 -24.96 29.15
C VAL A 608 -40.12 -25.61 28.17
N ASN A 609 -40.68 -26.26 27.15
CA ASN A 609 -39.94 -26.92 26.07
C ASN A 609 -40.24 -26.26 24.70
N ALA A 610 -39.53 -26.71 23.66
CA ALA A 610 -39.68 -26.17 22.32
C ALA A 610 -41.12 -26.13 21.80
N THR A 611 -41.92 -27.17 22.07
CA THR A 611 -43.31 -27.26 21.60
C THR A 611 -44.19 -26.18 22.22
N ALA A 612 -43.97 -25.84 23.50
CA ALA A 612 -44.76 -24.83 24.20
C ALA A 612 -44.57 -23.42 23.62
N ILE A 613 -43.39 -23.12 23.07
CA ILE A 613 -43.05 -21.79 22.54
C ILE A 613 -43.18 -21.72 21.02
N ASP A 614 -42.76 -22.75 20.29
CA ASP A 614 -42.73 -22.71 18.82
C ASP A 614 -44.12 -22.72 18.17
N THR A 615 -45.13 -23.16 18.92
CA THR A 615 -46.52 -23.25 18.46
C THR A 615 -47.28 -21.93 18.60
N LEU A 616 -46.73 -20.93 19.30
CA LEU A 616 -47.36 -19.62 19.52
C LEU A 616 -47.29 -18.76 18.25
N PRO A 617 -48.42 -18.55 17.53
CA PRO A 617 -48.40 -17.91 16.22
C PRO A 617 -48.08 -16.42 16.27
N LEU A 618 -48.64 -15.66 17.22
CA LEU A 618 -48.39 -14.22 17.29
C LEU A 618 -46.96 -13.93 17.78
N LEU A 619 -46.45 -14.69 18.76
CA LEU A 619 -45.05 -14.63 19.18
C LEU A 619 -44.09 -14.88 18.00
N ASN A 620 -44.35 -15.94 17.23
CA ASN A 620 -43.56 -16.24 16.03
C ASN A 620 -43.64 -15.08 15.02
N GLY A 621 -44.83 -14.56 14.77
CA GLY A 621 -45.04 -13.45 13.84
C GLY A 621 -44.34 -12.17 14.25
N VAL A 622 -44.35 -11.81 15.54
CA VAL A 622 -43.65 -10.63 16.05
C VAL A 622 -42.14 -10.79 15.88
N CYS A 623 -41.58 -11.95 16.24
CA CYS A 623 -40.15 -12.21 16.08
C CYS A 623 -39.72 -12.17 14.61
N GLN A 624 -40.45 -12.85 13.71
CA GLN A 624 -40.08 -12.92 12.29
C GLN A 624 -40.25 -11.58 11.58
N GLU A 625 -41.30 -10.82 11.92
CA GLU A 625 -41.52 -9.50 11.33
C GLU A 625 -40.48 -8.48 11.81
N THR A 626 -40.08 -8.57 13.08
CA THR A 626 -38.97 -7.75 13.59
C THR A 626 -37.66 -8.11 12.91
N LEU A 627 -37.32 -9.39 12.78
CA LEU A 627 -36.13 -9.85 12.05
C LEU A 627 -36.12 -9.39 10.59
N ARG A 628 -37.29 -9.32 9.95
CA ARG A 628 -37.45 -8.80 8.58
C ARG A 628 -37.19 -7.28 8.54
N LEU A 629 -37.85 -6.51 9.38
CA LEU A 629 -37.75 -5.04 9.37
C LEU A 629 -36.43 -4.52 9.95
N TYR A 630 -35.83 -5.19 10.94
CA TYR A 630 -34.61 -4.75 11.60
C TYR A 630 -33.54 -5.85 11.55
N PRO A 631 -33.02 -6.20 10.36
CA PRO A 631 -31.93 -7.16 10.26
C PRO A 631 -30.67 -6.57 10.89
N THR A 632 -30.13 -7.23 11.93
CA THR A 632 -28.97 -6.71 12.69
C THR A 632 -27.72 -6.49 11.84
N ILE A 633 -27.57 -7.22 10.72
CA ILE A 633 -26.52 -6.99 9.72
C ILE A 633 -27.21 -6.42 8.46
N PRO A 634 -27.33 -5.09 8.32
CA PRO A 634 -28.14 -4.49 7.25
C PRO A 634 -27.45 -4.52 5.88
N ILE A 635 -26.12 -4.65 5.86
CA ILE A 635 -25.26 -4.61 4.67
C ILE A 635 -24.12 -5.63 4.84
N THR A 636 -23.84 -6.42 3.81
CA THR A 636 -22.65 -7.29 3.73
C THR A 636 -21.98 -7.16 2.37
N ALA A 637 -20.69 -7.45 2.30
CA ALA A 637 -19.90 -7.30 1.07
C ALA A 637 -19.32 -8.63 0.59
N ARG A 638 -19.23 -8.77 -0.73
CA ARG A 638 -18.44 -9.78 -1.42
C ARG A 638 -17.51 -9.11 -2.44
N GLN A 639 -16.49 -9.84 -2.85
CA GLN A 639 -15.55 -9.46 -3.89
C GLN A 639 -15.41 -10.62 -4.86
N VAL A 640 -15.50 -10.32 -6.15
CA VAL A 640 -15.27 -11.28 -7.22
C VAL A 640 -13.80 -11.68 -7.22
N VAL A 641 -13.51 -12.96 -6.98
CA VAL A 641 -12.13 -13.50 -7.02
C VAL A 641 -11.84 -14.31 -8.29
N LYS A 642 -12.89 -14.68 -9.01
CA LYS A 642 -12.82 -15.36 -10.30
C LYS A 642 -13.76 -14.67 -11.28
N GLN A 643 -13.28 -14.40 -12.49
CA GLN A 643 -14.12 -13.78 -13.52
C GLN A 643 -15.36 -14.65 -13.76
N THR A 644 -16.54 -14.04 -13.61
CA THR A 644 -17.83 -14.74 -13.60
C THR A 644 -18.91 -13.89 -14.25
N ARG A 645 -20.07 -14.49 -14.52
CA ARG A 645 -21.25 -13.79 -15.04
C ARG A 645 -22.30 -13.64 -13.95
N LEU A 646 -22.91 -12.46 -13.88
CA LEU A 646 -24.03 -12.18 -13.00
C LEU A 646 -25.07 -11.38 -13.78
N GLY A 647 -26.28 -11.94 -13.91
CA GLY A 647 -27.26 -11.48 -14.88
C GLY A 647 -26.69 -11.49 -16.31
N GLY A 648 -26.88 -10.40 -17.05
CA GLY A 648 -26.33 -10.21 -18.39
C GLY A 648 -24.86 -9.74 -18.45
N TYR A 649 -24.20 -9.53 -17.30
CA TYR A 649 -22.91 -8.85 -17.24
C TYR A 649 -21.75 -9.77 -16.86
N VAL A 650 -20.58 -9.53 -17.47
CA VAL A 650 -19.32 -10.17 -17.09
C VAL A 650 -18.64 -9.31 -16.03
N LEU A 651 -18.38 -9.88 -14.86
CA LEU A 651 -17.79 -9.17 -13.74
C LEU A 651 -16.27 -9.33 -13.72
N PRO A 652 -15.49 -8.23 -13.76
CA PRO A 652 -14.04 -8.27 -13.55
C PRO A 652 -13.67 -8.76 -12.14
N VAL A 653 -12.51 -9.41 -12.03
CA VAL A 653 -11.90 -9.74 -10.73
C VAL A 653 -11.67 -8.44 -9.93
N GLY A 654 -11.94 -8.49 -8.63
CA GLY A 654 -11.86 -7.33 -7.73
C GLY A 654 -13.15 -6.51 -7.64
N THR A 655 -14.16 -6.77 -8.48
CA THR A 655 -15.47 -6.10 -8.39
C THR A 655 -16.10 -6.37 -7.03
N ARG A 656 -16.54 -5.30 -6.35
CA ARG A 656 -17.22 -5.39 -5.05
C ARG A 656 -18.72 -5.51 -5.25
N LEU A 657 -19.34 -6.49 -4.60
CA LEU A 657 -20.78 -6.70 -4.54
C LEU A 657 -21.26 -6.37 -3.13
N ILE A 658 -22.28 -5.53 -3.02
CA ILE A 658 -22.88 -5.13 -1.74
C ILE A 658 -24.30 -5.69 -1.66
N ILE A 659 -24.50 -6.66 -0.77
CA ILE A 659 -25.81 -7.27 -0.50
C ILE A 659 -26.42 -6.53 0.69
N ILE A 660 -27.68 -6.14 0.58
CA ILE A 660 -28.30 -5.19 1.50
C ILE A 660 -29.57 -5.81 2.09
N PRO A 661 -29.44 -6.70 3.10
CA PRO A 661 -30.60 -7.29 3.77
C PRO A 661 -31.66 -6.27 4.18
N TRP A 662 -31.27 -5.10 4.69
CA TRP A 662 -32.20 -4.04 5.08
C TRP A 662 -33.14 -3.61 3.95
N ALA A 663 -32.59 -3.45 2.74
CA ALA A 663 -33.32 -3.00 1.58
C ALA A 663 -34.17 -4.13 0.98
N ILE A 664 -33.58 -5.33 0.83
CA ILE A 664 -34.26 -6.49 0.25
C ILE A 664 -35.47 -6.91 1.09
N ASN A 665 -35.31 -6.93 2.43
CA ASN A 665 -36.39 -7.32 3.34
C ASN A 665 -37.57 -6.34 3.37
N LYS A 666 -37.41 -5.13 2.83
CA LYS A 666 -38.41 -4.06 2.82
C LYS A 666 -38.79 -3.61 1.41
N HIS A 667 -38.33 -4.34 0.40
CA HIS A 667 -38.59 -3.97 -0.98
C HIS A 667 -40.02 -4.34 -1.36
N SER A 668 -40.79 -3.35 -1.83
CA SER A 668 -42.21 -3.52 -2.15
C SER A 668 -42.49 -4.60 -3.19
N GLN A 669 -41.59 -4.81 -4.17
CA GLN A 669 -41.71 -5.91 -5.14
C GLN A 669 -41.71 -7.31 -4.50
N PHE A 670 -41.07 -7.47 -3.33
CA PHE A 670 -40.91 -8.77 -2.68
C PHE A 670 -41.92 -9.02 -1.56
N TRP A 671 -42.42 -7.94 -0.94
CA TRP A 671 -43.23 -7.98 0.28
C TRP A 671 -44.58 -7.28 0.13
N GLY A 672 -44.88 -6.72 -1.05
CA GLY A 672 -46.11 -5.98 -1.32
C GLY A 672 -46.05 -4.51 -0.90
N PRO A 673 -47.15 -3.76 -1.05
CA PRO A 673 -47.20 -2.34 -0.69
C PRO A 673 -47.03 -2.09 0.82
N ASP A 674 -47.37 -3.08 1.66
CA ASP A 674 -47.21 -3.02 3.13
C ASP A 674 -45.80 -3.44 3.61
N ALA A 675 -44.81 -3.48 2.71
CA ALA A 675 -43.45 -3.96 3.01
C ALA A 675 -42.75 -3.21 4.15
N MET A 676 -43.09 -1.94 4.39
CA MET A 676 -42.51 -1.13 5.46
C MET A 676 -43.28 -1.24 6.78
N GLU A 677 -44.48 -1.81 6.78
CA GLU A 677 -45.35 -1.90 7.96
C GLU A 677 -44.94 -3.07 8.86
N PHE A 678 -45.09 -2.87 10.17
CA PHE A 678 -44.97 -3.95 11.15
C PHE A 678 -46.28 -4.75 11.21
N LYS A 679 -46.29 -5.89 10.51
CA LYS A 679 -47.47 -6.74 10.37
C LYS A 679 -47.18 -8.20 10.74
N PRO A 680 -47.15 -8.55 12.04
CA PRO A 680 -46.94 -9.92 12.51
C PRO A 680 -47.88 -10.95 11.89
N SER A 681 -49.12 -10.55 11.56
CA SER A 681 -50.13 -11.43 10.98
C SER A 681 -49.75 -12.03 9.62
N ARG A 682 -48.76 -11.48 8.90
CA ARG A 682 -48.29 -12.08 7.64
C ARG A 682 -47.65 -13.47 7.83
N TRP A 683 -47.20 -13.74 9.06
CA TRP A 683 -46.54 -14.98 9.45
C TRP A 683 -47.50 -15.99 10.09
N ILE A 684 -48.81 -15.75 9.99
CA ILE A 684 -49.85 -16.59 10.56
C ILE A 684 -50.80 -16.98 9.42
N ASP A 685 -50.98 -18.27 9.21
CA ASP A 685 -51.91 -18.79 8.20
C ASP A 685 -53.37 -18.63 8.68
N PRO A 686 -54.36 -18.70 7.77
CA PRO A 686 -55.78 -18.53 8.13
C PRO A 686 -56.30 -19.53 9.18
N ASP A 687 -55.62 -20.67 9.34
CA ASP A 687 -55.92 -21.68 10.37
C ASP A 687 -55.31 -21.37 11.75
N GLY A 688 -54.62 -20.24 11.87
CA GLY A 688 -53.97 -19.79 13.10
C GLY A 688 -52.59 -20.39 13.35
N THR A 689 -52.03 -21.16 12.40
CA THR A 689 -50.70 -21.75 12.55
C THR A 689 -49.59 -20.81 12.06
N PRO A 690 -48.37 -20.87 12.64
CA PRO A 690 -47.26 -20.07 12.15
C PRO A 690 -46.74 -20.56 10.79
N ASN A 691 -46.59 -19.65 9.83
CA ASN A 691 -45.96 -19.92 8.53
C ASN A 691 -44.50 -19.43 8.47
N ASN A 692 -43.79 -19.87 7.43
CA ASN A 692 -42.35 -19.60 7.27
C ASN A 692 -42.01 -18.62 6.12
N THR A 693 -43.01 -18.16 5.37
CA THR A 693 -42.79 -17.33 4.16
C THR A 693 -43.16 -15.87 4.38
N GLY A 694 -44.14 -15.57 5.24
CA GLY A 694 -44.61 -14.20 5.47
C GLY A 694 -45.23 -13.56 4.22
N GLY A 695 -45.59 -14.36 3.21
CA GLY A 695 -46.03 -13.88 1.89
C GLY A 695 -44.90 -13.51 0.91
N ALA A 696 -43.64 -13.80 1.23
CA ALA A 696 -42.51 -13.49 0.36
C ALA A 696 -42.53 -14.25 -0.98
N THR A 697 -42.17 -13.56 -2.07
CA THR A 697 -42.14 -14.13 -3.43
C THR A 697 -41.03 -15.16 -3.67
N SER A 698 -39.99 -15.17 -2.83
CA SER A 698 -38.82 -16.04 -2.95
C SER A 698 -38.14 -16.20 -1.61
N ASN A 699 -37.42 -17.30 -1.39
CA ASN A 699 -36.57 -17.45 -0.21
C ASN A 699 -35.53 -16.31 -0.11
N TYR A 700 -35.03 -15.81 -1.24
CA TYR A 700 -34.07 -14.69 -1.29
C TYR A 700 -34.69 -13.30 -1.07
N SER A 701 -36.00 -13.22 -0.81
CA SER A 701 -36.69 -11.99 -0.41
C SER A 701 -36.51 -11.68 1.08
N ASN A 702 -36.17 -12.68 1.90
CA ASN A 702 -35.76 -12.50 3.29
C ASN A 702 -34.27 -12.84 3.42
N MET A 703 -33.47 -11.84 3.76
CA MET A 703 -32.01 -11.88 3.75
C MET A 703 -31.39 -11.73 5.14
N THR A 704 -32.20 -11.72 6.21
CA THR A 704 -31.72 -11.50 7.59
C THR A 704 -30.64 -12.49 8.02
N PHE A 705 -30.78 -13.76 7.65
CA PHE A 705 -29.80 -14.82 7.93
C PHE A 705 -28.96 -15.22 6.71
N LEU A 706 -29.00 -14.43 5.63
CA LEU A 706 -28.48 -14.79 4.30
C LEU A 706 -29.01 -16.15 3.83
N HIS A 707 -28.39 -16.72 2.79
CA HIS A 707 -28.78 -18.00 2.18
C HIS A 707 -27.56 -18.82 1.74
N GLY A 708 -27.81 -20.10 1.43
CA GLY A 708 -26.82 -21.02 0.87
C GLY A 708 -25.73 -21.45 1.84
N PRO A 709 -24.56 -21.91 1.36
CA PRO A 709 -23.48 -22.45 2.20
C PRO A 709 -22.92 -21.47 3.25
N ARG A 710 -23.15 -20.16 3.07
CA ARG A 710 -22.73 -19.09 4.01
C ARG A 710 -23.89 -18.50 4.81
N SER A 711 -25.06 -19.14 4.80
CA SER A 711 -26.20 -18.77 5.68
C SER A 711 -25.79 -18.82 7.15
N CYS A 712 -26.48 -18.07 8.01
CA CYS A 712 -26.23 -18.11 9.45
C CYS A 712 -26.43 -19.53 10.00
N ILE A 713 -25.37 -20.10 10.59
CA ILE A 713 -25.43 -21.43 11.19
C ILE A 713 -26.30 -21.43 12.46
N GLY A 714 -26.32 -20.30 13.18
CA GLY A 714 -27.05 -20.10 14.43
C GLY A 714 -28.49 -19.60 14.27
N GLN A 715 -29.05 -19.55 13.06
CA GLN A 715 -30.40 -18.97 12.85
C GLN A 715 -31.50 -19.63 13.69
N GLY A 716 -31.41 -20.95 13.92
CA GLY A 716 -32.37 -21.68 14.76
C GLY A 716 -32.21 -21.31 16.23
N PHE A 717 -30.97 -21.27 16.71
CA PHE A 717 -30.63 -20.83 18.07
C PHE A 717 -31.17 -19.42 18.33
N ALA A 718 -30.84 -18.46 17.47
CA ALA A 718 -31.23 -17.06 17.63
C ALA A 718 -32.76 -16.88 17.64
N ARG A 719 -33.49 -17.59 16.77
CA ARG A 719 -34.97 -17.54 16.76
C ARG A 719 -35.58 -18.12 18.03
N SER A 720 -35.10 -19.28 18.47
CA SER A 720 -35.58 -19.93 19.69
C SER A 720 -35.30 -19.09 20.94
N GLU A 721 -34.07 -18.60 21.07
CA GLU A 721 -33.64 -17.70 22.15
C GLU A 721 -34.50 -16.43 22.19
N LEU A 722 -34.67 -15.77 21.04
CA LEU A 722 -35.47 -14.55 20.92
C LEU A 722 -36.92 -14.75 21.37
N LYS A 723 -37.54 -15.87 20.98
CA LYS A 723 -38.93 -16.18 21.38
C LYS A 723 -39.06 -16.32 22.89
N CYS A 724 -38.16 -17.05 23.56
CA CYS A 724 -38.18 -17.19 25.02
C CYS A 724 -38.04 -15.83 25.72
N LEU A 725 -37.05 -15.04 25.31
CA LEU A 725 -36.78 -13.72 25.90
C LEU A 725 -37.96 -12.77 25.72
N LEU A 726 -38.48 -12.69 24.49
CA LEU A 726 -39.62 -11.84 24.19
C LEU A 726 -40.88 -12.28 24.96
N ALA A 727 -41.13 -13.59 25.04
CA ALA A 727 -42.27 -14.13 25.77
C ALA A 727 -42.24 -13.75 27.25
N ALA A 728 -41.09 -13.89 27.92
CA ALA A 728 -40.95 -13.52 29.32
C ALA A 728 -41.15 -12.01 29.54
N VAL A 729 -40.55 -11.15 28.72
CA VAL A 729 -40.64 -9.69 28.90
C VAL A 729 -42.04 -9.16 28.54
N ALA A 730 -42.58 -9.53 27.37
CA ALA A 730 -43.90 -9.07 26.93
C ALA A 730 -45.04 -9.65 27.79
N GLY A 731 -44.86 -10.87 28.30
CA GLY A 731 -45.78 -11.48 29.25
C GLY A 731 -45.85 -10.72 30.57
N ARG A 732 -44.72 -10.20 31.09
CA ARG A 732 -44.65 -9.55 32.41
C ARG A 732 -44.97 -8.06 32.37
N TYR A 733 -44.46 -7.35 31.36
CA TYR A 733 -44.48 -5.89 31.35
C TYR A 733 -45.39 -5.32 30.25
N GLN A 734 -45.99 -4.17 30.56
CA GLN A 734 -46.43 -3.22 29.56
C GLN A 734 -45.24 -2.34 29.19
N ILE A 735 -44.96 -2.24 27.89
CA ILE A 735 -43.81 -1.53 27.34
C ILE A 735 -44.32 -0.29 26.61
N LYS A 736 -43.77 0.88 26.92
CA LYS A 736 -44.13 2.15 26.26
C LYS A 736 -42.89 2.90 25.79
N ILE A 737 -43.05 3.63 24.69
CA ILE A 737 -42.06 4.60 24.21
C ILE A 737 -41.93 5.70 25.26
N SER A 738 -40.69 6.07 25.57
CA SER A 738 -40.39 7.07 26.59
C SER A 738 -39.81 8.37 26.00
N ARG A 739 -39.22 8.30 24.80
CA ARG A 739 -38.62 9.45 24.08
C ARG A 739 -39.21 9.63 22.69
N ASP A 740 -38.87 10.74 22.04
CA ASP A 740 -39.29 11.01 20.65
C ASP A 740 -38.84 9.89 19.70
N LEU A 741 -39.71 9.49 18.77
CA LEU A 741 -39.47 8.37 17.85
C LEU A 741 -38.19 8.55 17.01
N ASP A 742 -37.85 9.80 16.65
CA ASP A 742 -36.64 10.14 15.90
C ASP A 742 -35.34 9.82 16.67
N THR A 743 -35.42 9.52 17.97
CA THR A 743 -34.28 9.06 18.78
C THR A 743 -33.85 7.64 18.41
N TYR A 744 -34.78 6.81 17.90
CA TYR A 744 -34.61 5.37 17.69
C TYR A 744 -34.36 5.03 16.22
N TYR A 745 -33.22 5.46 15.69
CA TYR A 745 -32.77 5.04 14.35
C TYR A 745 -31.65 4.00 14.43
N PRO A 746 -31.59 3.03 13.50
CA PRO A 746 -30.51 2.07 13.43
C PRO A 746 -29.18 2.77 13.06
N ASP A 747 -28.15 2.53 13.85
CA ASP A 747 -26.78 2.95 13.55
C ASP A 747 -25.77 1.87 13.98
N GLY A 748 -24.58 1.91 13.39
CA GLY A 748 -23.49 0.99 13.69
C GLY A 748 -22.58 0.70 12.50
N THR A 749 -21.40 0.16 12.81
CA THR A 749 -20.35 -0.12 11.82
C THR A 749 -20.53 -1.49 11.16
N VAL A 750 -20.85 -2.52 11.95
CA VAL A 750 -20.95 -3.92 11.50
C VAL A 750 -22.34 -4.47 11.76
N THR A 751 -22.75 -4.45 13.03
CA THR A 751 -24.13 -4.67 13.47
C THR A 751 -24.81 -3.32 13.68
N THR A 752 -26.14 -3.27 13.54
CA THR A 752 -26.93 -2.09 13.88
C THR A 752 -27.64 -2.26 15.20
N LYS A 753 -27.58 -1.23 16.04
CA LYS A 753 -28.35 -1.02 17.26
C LYS A 753 -29.02 0.36 17.21
N PRO A 754 -29.95 0.70 18.11
CA PRO A 754 -30.45 2.06 18.23
C PRO A 754 -29.31 3.02 18.57
N ALA A 755 -29.13 4.09 17.80
CA ALA A 755 -27.97 4.98 17.89
C ALA A 755 -27.75 5.60 19.29
N ASN A 756 -28.84 5.89 20.01
CA ASN A 756 -28.83 6.57 21.30
C ASN A 756 -29.24 5.65 22.47
N GLY A 757 -29.09 4.33 22.29
CA GLY A 757 -29.62 3.33 23.22
C GLY A 757 -31.13 3.11 23.07
N MET A 758 -31.63 2.05 23.70
CA MET A 758 -33.07 1.70 23.66
C MET A 758 -33.71 2.04 25.00
N TRP A 759 -34.12 3.29 25.16
CA TRP A 759 -34.80 3.78 26.37
C TRP A 759 -36.29 3.53 26.27
N LEU A 760 -36.84 2.71 27.17
CA LEU A 760 -38.27 2.37 27.20
C LEU A 760 -38.79 2.45 28.63
N LYS A 761 -40.10 2.65 28.77
CA LYS A 761 -40.79 2.56 30.05
C LYS A 761 -41.43 1.19 30.20
N LEU A 762 -41.09 0.50 31.30
CA LEU A 762 -41.67 -0.79 31.67
C LEU A 762 -42.61 -0.61 32.85
N THR A 763 -43.76 -1.27 32.83
CA THR A 763 -44.69 -1.29 33.95
C THR A 763 -45.18 -2.71 34.14
N GLU A 764 -45.03 -3.28 35.33
CA GLU A 764 -45.46 -4.65 35.60
C GLU A 764 -47.00 -4.75 35.45
N VAL A 765 -47.44 -5.75 34.69
CA VAL A 765 -48.87 -6.04 34.52
C VAL A 765 -49.26 -7.14 35.50
N PRO A 766 -50.18 -6.90 36.45
CA PRO A 766 -50.56 -7.88 37.47
C PRO A 766 -51.13 -9.18 36.89
N GLY A 767 -51.13 -10.25 37.69
CA GLY A 767 -51.88 -11.48 37.41
C GLY A 767 -51.25 -12.43 36.39
N TRP A 768 -49.91 -12.49 36.33
CA TRP A 768 -49.22 -13.59 35.65
C TRP A 768 -48.59 -14.55 36.62
#